data_AF-A0A954SGZ1-F1
#
_entry.id   AF-A0A954SGZ1-F1
#
_cell.length_a   1.000
_cell.length_b   1.000
_cell.length_c   1.000
_cell.angle_alpha   90.00
_cell.angle_beta   90.00
_cell.angle_gamma   90.00
#
_symmetry.space_group_name_H-M   'P 1'
#
loop_
_entity.id
_entity.type
_entity.pdbx_description
1 polymer ?
#
loop_
_entity_poly.entity_id
_entity_poly.type
_entity_poly.pdbx_seq_one_letter_code
_entity_poly.pdbx_strand_id
1 'polypeptide(L)'
;CAESEGSQVNLQGIVFSTNGGGRLPLENYLLALIQHRKALAQRTVTFEQIADEHASKSPRLSARYLRMLWESLQAHSWPKQNADDSVEQKDDVSGLMSQLRKKWGHVTEADVPELVQWVSQWQQALWRFTTVGHIGKKNGPARWQEPVNPIVSRREIRVPLNNAVSKSTDGLVHLYLSASNAGDHSENDFVVWERPRLVTSGRKDLLLKDVGAVIRDLNLRRRELFSTAASCLQAAAELQTSAAEPTDFTEVAVRHGVPPAALRAWLTYLGVRVDGAVEFEAHLDRQITEASGYDFITGWVGDNALSVVANSSDQHVRIPGNMKPHSIAVHPAPDLSVGIAWQSPLNTSVHIEGLVQHAHPECGNGVTWTLEHRRGNTRQTLAHGKAHGAAENSIGAVEGFPMKKGDAICLVISPQNGNHSCDLTHVELTLRSENQQWRMSDDLSPSLLEGNPHADSFGNPSVWHFFSEPADRPPGSVIPSGSVLARWRSESDFEKRRQLAAELQSLLLAEAAPVPADGPDAQLYQQLTSLTGPLMANILDAAVSGDTRRDGERSDGGQRDDLRFGLPVEQFGLHPKIAGTSEAPAVDGASLCVRAPEVIDLLLPAELLDGAEFVCEAYLHPVSGREGSVQVDVSTTAPKASSEMQAAGGTIVREKGAWTSAGSHTEWSAPVIVHDGSEARRRIERSFDEFRQLFPAALCYTRIVPVDEVVTLTLYFREDDHLRRLMLTETETRELNRHWDELHYISRDALASVDALEQLIQFATQDGDPSVFEPLLKPTADAAEAFRKTVRESESQHLAALLSFAERAWRRPLSEASSEELRGLYAQLRSDGLSHDDALTATFQRVLVAPSFLYRIERPGDGSEPVPVNQWELASRLSYFLWSSAPDDELRQLASAGRLSDEAELKSQLRRMLRDERIRRLATECFCQWLQIYDFDQLDEKSDRHFPSFQGLKSDMYKEVQLYISDLLQRDGSVLDLFESDHAFVNSALAQHYGLAGVEGDHWRRVDGVRQFSRGGVLGFAATLAKQSGASRTSPILRGNWLSEVLLGEKLPKPPKGVPPLPDDESSLKLTMREVTERHTRDERCSGCHRRIDPYGFALETFDAIGRLRTTEVGQKIDSSTQLPDGTTLNGVESLKEYLLQQRRQAIVRQLCRKVLGYALGRAVQLSDQPLLDTMSVNLEGNEYRISSLLTDVVTSAQFRNIRGSQNPSSGSGIGGE
;
A
#
# COMPACT_ATOMS: atom_id res chain seq x y z
N CYS A 1 2.62 9.40 12.16
CA CYS A 1 3.16 8.59 11.03
C CYS A 1 2.33 8.78 9.75
N ALA A 2 1.83 9.97 9.42
CA ALA A 2 0.88 10.13 8.31
C ALA A 2 1.42 10.81 7.04
N GLU A 3 2.63 11.39 7.03
CA GLU A 3 3.10 12.14 5.85
C GLU A 3 4.59 11.90 5.58
N SER A 4 4.90 10.89 4.77
CA SER A 4 6.16 10.79 4.02
C SER A 4 5.96 9.83 2.84
N GLU A 5 6.41 10.22 1.65
CA GLU A 5 6.32 9.44 0.41
C GLU A 5 6.94 8.03 0.58
N GLY A 6 6.17 6.99 0.29
CA GLY A 6 6.55 5.58 0.53
C GLY A 6 7.43 4.98 -0.56
N SER A 7 8.18 3.92 -0.22
CA SER A 7 8.93 3.11 -1.20
C SER A 7 8.06 1.97 -1.74
N GLN A 8 8.22 1.66 -3.03
CA GLN A 8 7.55 0.55 -3.70
C GLN A 8 8.19 -0.78 -3.28
N VAL A 9 7.37 -1.73 -2.83
CA VAL A 9 7.79 -3.13 -2.66
C VAL A 9 7.13 -3.93 -3.76
N ASN A 10 7.94 -4.69 -4.50
CA ASN A 10 7.49 -5.59 -5.55
C ASN A 10 7.54 -7.03 -5.00
N LEU A 11 6.37 -7.62 -4.80
CA LEU A 11 6.21 -9.03 -4.46
C LEU A 11 5.56 -9.71 -5.66
N GLN A 12 6.34 -10.51 -6.39
CA GLN A 12 5.85 -11.38 -7.46
C GLN A 12 5.10 -10.64 -8.58
N GLY A 13 5.53 -9.42 -8.92
CA GLY A 13 4.94 -8.63 -9.98
C GLY A 13 3.81 -7.71 -9.53
N ILE A 14 3.35 -7.80 -8.28
CA ILE A 14 2.40 -6.85 -7.70
C ILE A 14 3.19 -5.77 -6.97
N VAL A 15 3.11 -4.54 -7.49
CA VAL A 15 3.75 -3.35 -6.91
C VAL A 15 2.74 -2.65 -6.01
N PHE A 16 3.01 -2.60 -4.71
CA PHE A 16 2.21 -1.80 -3.80
C PHE A 16 3.04 -0.74 -3.08
N SER A 17 2.44 0.45 -2.95
CA SER A 17 3.00 1.57 -2.18
C SER A 17 2.74 1.33 -0.70
N THR A 18 3.79 1.04 0.06
CA THR A 18 3.68 1.01 1.52
C THR A 18 3.61 2.46 2.02
N ASN A 19 2.45 2.92 2.49
CA ASN A 19 2.39 4.12 3.33
C ASN A 19 3.15 3.81 4.63
N GLY A 20 4.45 4.08 4.64
CA GLY A 20 5.37 3.88 5.76
C GLY A 20 5.55 2.43 6.26
N GLY A 21 4.65 1.49 5.96
CA GLY A 21 4.74 0.05 6.28
C GLY A 21 5.02 -0.29 7.75
N GLY A 22 4.83 0.65 8.68
CA GLY A 22 5.24 0.47 10.08
C GLY A 22 6.76 0.54 10.28
N ARG A 23 7.53 1.03 9.29
CA ARG A 23 8.98 1.18 9.38
C ARG A 23 9.37 2.19 10.44
N LEU A 24 10.44 1.85 11.14
CA LEU A 24 11.01 2.69 12.18
C LEU A 24 11.77 3.86 11.53
N PRO A 25 11.52 5.13 11.90
CA PRO A 25 12.24 6.28 11.36
C PRO A 25 13.63 6.38 12.00
N LEU A 26 14.47 5.39 11.72
CA LEU A 26 15.71 5.10 12.45
C LEU A 26 16.70 6.26 12.40
N GLU A 27 16.76 6.98 11.29
CA GLU A 27 17.60 8.17 11.12
C GLU A 27 17.37 9.20 12.24
N ASN A 28 16.12 9.52 12.55
CA ASN A 28 15.78 10.52 13.58
C ASN A 28 16.19 10.05 14.98
N TYR A 29 16.08 8.76 15.26
CA TYR A 29 16.53 8.17 16.53
C TYR A 29 18.05 8.21 16.65
N LEU A 30 18.78 7.85 15.58
CA LEU A 30 20.25 7.87 15.58
C LEU A 30 20.79 9.30 15.69
N LEU A 31 20.21 10.27 14.97
CA LEU A 31 20.57 11.68 15.06
C LEU A 31 20.39 12.22 16.48
N ALA A 32 19.23 11.96 17.10
CA ALA A 32 18.99 12.37 18.49
C ALA A 32 20.02 11.75 19.45
N LEU A 33 20.33 10.47 19.31
CA LEU A 33 21.35 9.83 20.14
C LEU A 33 22.77 10.37 19.90
N ILE A 34 23.12 10.79 18.68
CA ILE A 34 24.42 11.40 18.36
C ILE A 34 24.52 12.81 18.97
N GLN A 35 23.50 13.64 18.77
CA GLN A 35 23.44 15.01 19.29
C GLN A 35 23.57 15.05 20.82
N HIS A 36 22.92 14.10 21.50
CA HIS A 36 22.96 13.99 22.96
C HIS A 36 23.99 12.97 23.48
N ARG A 37 24.86 12.40 22.63
CA ARG A 37 25.78 11.29 22.98
C ARG A 37 26.62 11.59 24.23
N LYS A 38 27.20 12.79 24.33
CA LYS A 38 28.01 13.22 25.48
C LYS A 38 27.16 13.40 26.74
N ALA A 39 25.99 14.01 26.61
CA ALA A 39 25.08 14.27 27.73
C ALA A 39 24.49 12.98 28.30
N LEU A 40 24.11 12.03 27.44
CA LEU A 40 23.66 10.69 27.82
C LEU A 40 24.78 9.89 28.52
N ALA A 41 26.01 9.94 28.02
CA ALA A 41 27.16 9.29 28.66
C ALA A 41 27.45 9.86 30.06
N GLN A 42 27.24 11.17 30.26
CA GLN A 42 27.40 11.85 31.53
C GLN A 42 26.15 11.80 32.43
N ARG A 43 25.06 11.19 31.96
CA ARG A 43 23.74 11.12 32.64
C ARG A 43 23.17 12.51 33.00
N THR A 44 23.45 13.53 32.20
CA THR A 44 22.95 14.90 32.41
C THR A 44 21.62 15.16 31.71
N VAL A 45 21.20 14.27 30.80
CA VAL A 45 19.91 14.27 30.10
C VAL A 45 19.28 12.88 30.19
N THR A 46 17.95 12.83 30.29
CA THR A 46 17.14 11.60 30.27
C THR A 46 16.53 11.34 28.89
N PHE A 47 16.16 10.10 28.60
CA PHE A 47 15.53 9.77 27.31
C PHE A 47 14.15 10.41 27.14
N GLU A 48 13.44 10.62 28.26
CA GLU A 48 12.16 11.32 28.32
C GLU A 48 12.33 12.78 27.91
N GLN A 49 13.37 13.46 28.41
CA GLN A 49 13.68 14.84 28.00
C GLN A 49 14.01 14.96 26.52
N ILE A 50 14.76 14.01 25.94
CA ILE A 50 15.04 13.99 24.49
C ILE A 50 13.75 13.77 23.69
N ALA A 51 12.89 12.85 24.14
CA ALA A 51 11.61 12.59 23.49
C ALA A 51 10.67 13.80 23.55
N ASP A 52 10.65 14.53 24.68
CA ASP A 52 9.84 15.74 24.87
C ASP A 52 10.36 16.93 24.03
N GLU A 53 11.68 17.09 23.88
CA GLU A 53 12.28 18.08 22.97
C GLU A 53 11.83 17.86 21.51
N HIS A 54 11.58 16.60 21.15
CA HIS A 54 11.07 16.21 19.83
C HIS A 54 9.54 16.08 19.76
N ALA A 55 8.80 16.40 20.83
CA ALA A 55 7.34 16.21 20.86
C ALA A 55 6.58 17.09 19.85
N SER A 56 7.13 18.26 19.48
CA SER A 56 6.59 19.16 18.47
C SER A 56 7.08 18.87 17.04
N LYS A 57 8.03 17.94 16.87
CA LYS A 57 8.61 17.57 15.58
C LYS A 57 7.94 16.28 15.07
N SER A 58 7.61 16.23 13.79
CA SER A 58 7.16 14.99 13.13
C SER A 58 8.34 14.29 12.47
N PRO A 59 8.63 13.01 12.80
CA PRO A 59 7.91 12.12 13.72
C PRO A 59 8.34 12.28 15.20
N ARG A 60 7.39 12.06 16.12
CA ARG A 60 7.64 11.99 17.58
C ARG A 60 8.50 10.76 17.91
N LEU A 61 9.49 10.93 18.80
CA LEU A 61 10.39 9.85 19.23
C LEU A 61 9.88 9.14 20.49
N SER A 62 10.08 7.83 20.57
CA SER A 62 9.82 7.01 21.77
C SER A 62 11.04 7.00 22.69
N ALA A 63 10.86 7.47 23.93
CA ALA A 63 11.88 7.40 24.98
C ALA A 63 12.30 5.95 25.28
N ARG A 64 11.35 5.00 25.20
CA ARG A 64 11.60 3.57 25.41
C ARG A 64 12.55 3.02 24.34
N TYR A 65 12.27 3.31 23.07
CA TYR A 65 13.14 2.85 21.98
C TYR A 65 14.50 3.54 22.01
N LEU A 66 14.57 4.84 22.29
CA LEU A 66 15.85 5.57 22.48
C LEU A 66 16.72 4.88 23.55
N ARG A 67 16.12 4.49 24.68
CA ARG A 67 16.80 3.77 25.74
C ARG A 67 17.33 2.41 25.28
N MET A 68 16.47 1.59 24.68
CA MET A 68 16.85 0.25 24.20
C MET A 68 17.97 0.32 23.15
N LEU A 69 17.87 1.26 22.21
CA LEU A 69 18.87 1.49 21.16
C LEU A 69 20.20 1.95 21.76
N TRP A 70 20.18 2.93 22.66
CA TRP A 70 21.37 3.41 23.35
C TRP A 70 22.06 2.30 24.16
N GLU A 71 21.31 1.57 24.99
CA GLU A 71 21.84 0.49 25.81
C GLU A 71 22.45 -0.63 24.95
N SER A 72 21.79 -1.01 23.86
CA SER A 72 22.27 -2.08 22.96
C SER A 72 23.52 -1.69 22.15
N LEU A 73 23.67 -0.40 21.84
CA LEU A 73 24.83 0.14 21.12
C LEU A 73 26.03 0.40 22.05
N GLN A 74 25.80 0.58 23.34
CA GLN A 74 26.86 0.82 24.35
C GLN A 74 27.29 -0.45 25.09
N ALA A 75 26.40 -1.44 25.21
CA ALA A 75 26.68 -2.65 25.96
C ALA A 75 27.60 -3.62 25.19
N HIS A 76 28.40 -4.38 25.94
CA HIS A 76 29.18 -5.50 25.39
C HIS A 76 28.28 -6.74 25.16
N SER A 77 27.05 -6.78 25.72
CA SER A 77 25.99 -7.80 25.47
C SER A 77 24.58 -7.29 25.81
N TRP A 78 23.53 -8.00 25.36
CA TRP A 78 22.10 -7.65 25.54
C TRP A 78 21.60 -7.80 27.00
N PRO A 79 20.64 -6.99 27.50
CA PRO A 79 20.09 -7.14 28.86
C PRO A 79 19.27 -8.43 29.02
N LYS A 80 19.51 -9.20 30.10
CA LYS A 80 18.77 -10.46 30.37
C LYS A 80 17.27 -10.19 30.60
N GLN A 81 16.42 -10.95 29.92
CA GLN A 81 14.96 -10.89 30.08
C GLN A 81 14.43 -11.74 31.25
N ASN A 82 15.21 -12.73 31.74
CA ASN A 82 14.86 -13.57 32.88
C ASN A 82 16.08 -13.83 33.79
N ALA A 83 15.83 -14.04 35.08
CA ALA A 83 16.87 -14.18 36.11
C ALA A 83 17.60 -15.54 36.14
N ASP A 84 17.19 -16.52 35.32
CA ASP A 84 17.60 -17.93 35.47
C ASP A 84 18.68 -18.42 34.48
N ASP A 85 19.15 -17.57 33.56
CA ASP A 85 20.20 -17.96 32.61
C ASP A 85 21.60 -17.79 33.24
N SER A 86 22.10 -18.84 33.89
CA SER A 86 23.39 -18.90 34.58
C SER A 86 24.56 -19.30 33.69
N VAL A 87 24.71 -18.70 32.50
CA VAL A 87 25.89 -18.90 31.64
C VAL A 87 26.66 -17.59 31.52
N GLU A 88 27.92 -17.58 31.95
CA GLU A 88 28.87 -16.49 31.71
C GLU A 88 29.09 -16.35 30.19
N GLN A 89 28.58 -15.26 29.60
CA GLN A 89 28.90 -14.88 28.22
C GLN A 89 30.35 -14.38 28.16
N LYS A 90 31.24 -15.18 27.54
CA LYS A 90 32.51 -14.64 27.01
C LYS A 90 32.18 -13.62 25.92
N ASP A 91 32.86 -12.47 25.94
CA ASP A 91 32.69 -11.38 24.97
C ASP A 91 32.57 -11.92 23.54
N ASP A 92 31.42 -11.65 22.91
CA ASP A 92 31.15 -12.04 21.53
C ASP A 92 31.81 -11.02 20.59
N VAL A 93 33.12 -11.17 20.39
CA VAL A 93 33.96 -10.21 19.63
C VAL A 93 33.65 -10.25 18.11
N SER A 94 32.95 -11.28 17.64
CA SER A 94 32.67 -11.56 16.21
C SER A 94 31.18 -11.76 15.95
N GLY A 95 30.56 -10.89 15.15
CA GLY A 95 29.13 -11.00 14.78
C GLY A 95 28.55 -9.70 14.22
N LEU A 96 27.29 -9.75 13.77
CA LEU A 96 26.56 -8.63 13.17
C LEU A 96 26.43 -7.44 14.15
N MET A 97 26.05 -7.71 15.40
CA MET A 97 25.92 -6.67 16.43
C MET A 97 27.27 -6.05 16.82
N SER A 98 28.35 -6.84 16.82
CA SER A 98 29.72 -6.34 17.03
C SER A 98 30.13 -5.38 15.92
N GLN A 99 29.83 -5.68 14.64
CA GLN A 99 30.08 -4.76 13.53
C GLN A 99 29.31 -3.45 13.67
N LEU A 100 28.03 -3.52 14.05
CA LEU A 100 27.21 -2.33 14.29
C LEU A 100 27.80 -1.45 15.40
N ARG A 101 28.21 -2.04 16.54
CA ARG A 101 28.83 -1.31 17.66
C ARG A 101 30.16 -0.67 17.25
N LYS A 102 30.99 -1.35 16.46
CA LYS A 102 32.24 -0.81 15.90
C LYS A 102 31.99 0.43 15.02
N LYS A 103 31.00 0.34 14.12
CA LYS A 103 30.58 1.49 13.28
C LYS A 103 30.05 2.63 14.15
N TRP A 104 29.16 2.34 15.11
CA TRP A 104 28.57 3.33 16.02
C TRP A 104 29.60 4.19 16.77
N GLY A 105 30.70 3.59 17.23
CA GLY A 105 31.75 4.30 17.97
C GLY A 105 32.38 5.48 17.22
N HIS A 106 32.38 5.46 15.89
CA HIS A 106 33.05 6.44 15.03
C HIS A 106 32.08 7.29 14.20
N VAL A 107 30.80 6.93 14.17
CA VAL A 107 29.75 7.62 13.39
C VAL A 107 29.51 9.04 13.92
N THR A 108 29.48 9.99 12.98
CA THR A 108 29.05 11.38 13.14
C THR A 108 27.67 11.60 12.52
N GLU A 109 27.10 12.81 12.62
CA GLU A 109 25.80 13.13 12.00
C GLU A 109 25.81 12.93 10.47
N ALA A 110 26.95 13.14 9.81
CA ALA A 110 27.08 12.97 8.35
C ALA A 110 27.03 11.51 7.90
N ASP A 111 27.37 10.56 8.79
CA ASP A 111 27.46 9.14 8.48
C ASP A 111 26.14 8.39 8.76
N VAL A 112 25.13 9.07 9.33
CA VAL A 112 23.84 8.45 9.69
C VAL A 112 23.12 7.83 8.49
N PRO A 113 23.03 8.47 7.30
CA PRO A 113 22.37 7.87 6.16
C PRO A 113 23.00 6.53 5.72
N GLU A 114 24.33 6.43 5.77
CA GLU A 114 25.06 5.19 5.46
C GLU A 114 24.76 4.09 6.49
N LEU A 115 24.73 4.45 7.78
CA LEU A 115 24.39 3.49 8.84
C LEU A 115 22.95 2.99 8.73
N VAL A 116 22.00 3.87 8.40
CA VAL A 116 20.60 3.50 8.16
C VAL A 116 20.48 2.58 6.95
N GLN A 117 21.20 2.86 5.87
CA GLN A 117 21.24 1.99 4.69
C GLN A 117 21.81 0.61 5.03
N TRP A 118 22.88 0.56 5.84
CA TRP A 118 23.48 -0.70 6.31
C TRP A 118 22.50 -1.53 7.15
N VAL A 119 21.76 -0.90 8.08
CA VAL A 119 20.71 -1.58 8.86
C VAL A 119 19.59 -2.09 7.94
N SER A 120 19.18 -1.30 6.95
CA SER A 120 18.13 -1.66 5.99
C SER A 120 18.50 -2.90 5.16
N GLN A 121 19.76 -3.00 4.71
CA GLN A 121 20.26 -4.19 4.00
C GLN A 121 20.15 -5.46 4.85
N TRP A 122 20.52 -5.36 6.14
CA TRP A 122 20.39 -6.49 7.07
C TRP A 122 18.93 -6.80 7.44
N GLN A 123 18.05 -5.80 7.52
CA GLN A 123 16.62 -6.04 7.66
C GLN A 123 16.06 -6.83 6.46
N GLN A 124 16.50 -6.52 5.24
CA GLN A 124 16.10 -7.27 4.04
C GLN A 124 16.66 -8.70 4.01
N ALA A 125 17.86 -8.90 4.54
CA ALA A 125 18.49 -10.23 4.59
C ALA A 125 17.93 -11.14 5.70
N LEU A 126 17.44 -10.57 6.80
CA LEU A 126 17.01 -11.31 7.99
C LEU A 126 15.49 -11.42 8.13
N TRP A 127 14.72 -10.76 7.27
CA TRP A 127 13.25 -10.81 7.28
C TRP A 127 12.69 -11.16 5.90
N ARG A 128 11.65 -11.98 5.91
CA ARG A 128 10.82 -12.28 4.75
C ARG A 128 9.40 -11.78 4.99
N PHE A 129 8.80 -11.18 3.97
CA PHE A 129 7.37 -10.84 3.99
C PHE A 129 6.56 -11.90 3.24
N THR A 130 5.44 -12.30 3.83
CA THR A 130 4.50 -13.27 3.26
C THR A 130 3.11 -12.65 3.09
N THR A 131 2.21 -13.29 2.36
CA THR A 131 0.82 -12.82 2.21
C THR A 131 -0.02 -13.23 3.41
N VAL A 132 -0.88 -12.33 3.87
CA VAL A 132 -1.69 -12.57 5.08
C VAL A 132 -2.83 -13.55 4.80
N GLY A 133 -3.41 -13.52 3.60
CA GLY A 133 -4.49 -14.44 3.19
C GLY A 133 -4.12 -15.93 3.22
N HIS A 134 -2.82 -16.24 3.18
CA HIS A 134 -2.29 -17.61 3.26
C HIS A 134 -1.94 -18.08 4.68
N ILE A 135 -2.03 -17.21 5.69
CA ILE A 135 -1.67 -17.58 7.06
C ILE A 135 -2.69 -18.56 7.65
N GLY A 136 -2.20 -19.64 8.26
CA GLY A 136 -3.03 -20.65 8.94
C GLY A 136 -3.44 -21.86 8.10
N LYS A 137 -3.23 -21.84 6.77
CA LYS A 137 -3.42 -23.02 5.91
C LYS A 137 -2.37 -24.11 6.21
N LYS A 138 -2.66 -25.37 5.88
CA LYS A 138 -1.66 -26.46 5.98
C LYS A 138 -0.41 -26.10 5.15
N ASN A 139 0.77 -26.06 5.78
CA ASN A 139 2.05 -25.65 5.17
C ASN A 139 2.08 -24.20 4.63
N GLY A 140 1.14 -23.34 5.09
CA GLY A 140 1.14 -21.90 4.81
C GLY A 140 2.10 -21.12 5.72
N PRO A 141 2.38 -19.83 5.41
CA PRO A 141 3.19 -18.97 6.27
C PRO A 141 2.54 -18.79 7.65
N ALA A 142 3.37 -18.63 8.69
CA ALA A 142 2.88 -18.45 10.06
C ALA A 142 2.76 -16.97 10.48
N ARG A 143 3.45 -16.07 9.78
CA ARG A 143 3.56 -14.63 10.11
C ARG A 143 3.68 -13.81 8.84
N TRP A 144 3.18 -12.57 8.88
CA TRP A 144 3.38 -11.63 7.79
C TRP A 144 4.85 -11.27 7.64
N GLN A 145 5.53 -10.96 8.75
CA GLN A 145 6.97 -10.75 8.80
C GLN A 145 7.67 -11.95 9.48
N GLU A 146 8.30 -12.79 8.68
CA GLU A 146 8.94 -14.03 9.13
C GLU A 146 10.46 -13.85 9.27
N PRO A 147 11.06 -14.23 10.42
CA PRO A 147 12.50 -14.22 10.58
C PRO A 147 13.14 -15.30 9.71
N VAL A 148 14.26 -14.96 9.08
CA VAL A 148 15.03 -15.87 8.24
C VAL A 148 16.51 -15.79 8.59
N ASN A 149 17.21 -16.93 8.49
CA ASN A 149 18.63 -17.03 8.79
C ASN A 149 19.38 -17.44 7.50
N PRO A 150 20.18 -16.54 6.90
CA PRO A 150 20.99 -16.84 5.72
C PRO A 150 22.23 -17.65 6.10
N ILE A 151 22.02 -18.85 6.67
CA ILE A 151 23.05 -19.75 7.18
C ILE A 151 22.83 -21.12 6.55
N VAL A 152 23.90 -21.68 5.98
CA VAL A 152 23.89 -23.00 5.34
C VAL A 152 25.14 -23.78 5.73
N SER A 153 25.11 -25.10 5.64
CA SER A 153 26.32 -25.92 5.81
C SER A 153 27.09 -26.14 4.52
N ARG A 154 26.40 -26.04 3.38
CA ARG A 154 26.96 -26.12 2.03
C ARG A 154 26.18 -25.18 1.12
N ARG A 155 26.81 -24.68 0.07
CA ARG A 155 26.21 -23.79 -0.91
C ARG A 155 26.48 -24.27 -2.31
N GLU A 156 25.44 -24.67 -3.04
CA GLU A 156 25.53 -24.80 -4.49
C GLU A 156 25.51 -23.41 -5.12
N ILE A 157 26.46 -23.15 -6.03
CA ILE A 157 26.61 -21.89 -6.74
C ILE A 157 26.45 -22.19 -8.22
N ARG A 158 25.43 -21.59 -8.83
CA ARG A 158 25.15 -21.63 -10.26
C ARG A 158 25.19 -20.21 -10.82
N VAL A 159 26.13 -19.94 -11.71
CA VAL A 159 26.29 -18.62 -12.33
C VAL A 159 26.12 -18.74 -13.84
N PRO A 160 25.03 -18.23 -14.44
CA PRO A 160 24.89 -18.19 -15.89
C PRO A 160 25.88 -17.18 -16.48
N LEU A 161 26.64 -17.62 -17.48
CA LEU A 161 27.77 -16.83 -18.02
C LEU A 161 27.42 -16.04 -19.27
N ASN A 162 26.25 -16.25 -19.88
CA ASN A 162 25.81 -15.61 -21.13
C ASN A 162 25.96 -14.08 -21.11
N ASN A 163 25.64 -13.45 -19.97
CA ASN A 163 25.69 -11.99 -19.85
C ASN A 163 27.13 -11.46 -19.82
N ALA A 164 28.06 -12.24 -19.25
CA ALA A 164 29.48 -11.92 -19.27
C ALA A 164 30.06 -12.13 -20.68
N VAL A 165 29.62 -13.18 -21.37
CA VAL A 165 29.94 -13.43 -22.78
C VAL A 165 29.49 -12.26 -23.66
N SER A 166 28.25 -11.79 -23.53
CA SER A 166 27.73 -10.67 -24.34
C SER A 166 28.42 -9.33 -24.09
N LYS A 167 29.03 -9.15 -22.91
CA LYS A 167 29.76 -7.93 -22.54
C LYS A 167 31.24 -7.98 -22.88
N SER A 168 31.75 -9.17 -23.22
CA SER A 168 33.14 -9.35 -23.62
C SER A 168 33.38 -8.67 -24.98
N THR A 169 34.34 -7.75 -25.03
CA THR A 169 34.72 -7.05 -26.28
C THR A 169 35.95 -7.66 -26.95
N ASP A 170 36.71 -8.46 -26.21
CA ASP A 170 37.96 -9.09 -26.64
C ASP A 170 37.84 -10.63 -26.75
N GLY A 171 36.64 -11.18 -26.53
CA GLY A 171 36.38 -12.62 -26.55
C GLY A 171 36.88 -13.37 -25.32
N LEU A 172 37.24 -12.65 -24.25
CA LEU A 172 37.70 -13.20 -22.98
C LEU A 172 36.75 -12.85 -21.83
N VAL A 173 36.62 -13.74 -20.86
CA VAL A 173 35.82 -13.55 -19.65
C VAL A 173 36.65 -13.93 -18.43
N HIS A 174 36.69 -13.02 -17.45
CA HIS A 174 37.21 -13.31 -16.12
C HIS A 174 36.11 -13.89 -15.23
N LEU A 175 36.44 -14.92 -14.45
CA LEU A 175 35.58 -15.51 -13.44
C LEU A 175 36.35 -15.58 -12.11
N TYR A 176 35.86 -14.87 -11.10
CA TYR A 176 36.47 -14.76 -9.78
C TYR A 176 35.75 -15.66 -8.78
N LEU A 177 36.48 -16.52 -8.08
CA LEU A 177 35.97 -17.30 -6.94
C LEU A 177 36.52 -16.65 -5.67
N SER A 178 35.64 -16.11 -4.83
CA SER A 178 36.03 -15.38 -3.63
C SER A 178 35.51 -16.07 -2.36
N ALA A 179 36.33 -16.08 -1.32
CA ALA A 179 35.96 -16.51 0.02
C ALA A 179 36.35 -15.42 1.03
N SER A 180 35.43 -15.01 1.90
CA SER A 180 35.67 -14.14 3.05
C SER A 180 35.56 -14.94 4.35
N ASN A 181 36.08 -14.37 5.44
CA ASN A 181 36.02 -14.92 6.80
C ASN A 181 34.78 -14.47 7.60
N ALA A 182 33.72 -13.97 6.95
CA ALA A 182 32.44 -13.59 7.57
C ALA A 182 32.52 -12.76 8.89
N GLY A 183 33.58 -11.98 9.11
CA GLY A 183 33.76 -11.16 10.32
C GLY A 183 34.36 -11.85 11.54
N ASP A 184 34.82 -13.11 11.46
CA ASP A 184 35.59 -13.78 12.52
C ASP A 184 37.07 -14.00 12.14
N HIS A 185 37.84 -14.67 13.01
CA HIS A 185 39.27 -14.86 12.81
C HIS A 185 39.54 -16.00 11.81
N SER A 186 40.50 -15.81 10.90
CA SER A 186 40.79 -16.76 9.81
C SER A 186 41.48 -18.08 10.22
N GLU A 187 41.48 -18.44 11.51
CA GLU A 187 42.18 -19.63 12.01
C GLU A 187 41.56 -20.94 11.50
N ASN A 188 40.23 -20.98 11.34
CA ASN A 188 39.49 -22.18 10.95
C ASN A 188 38.75 -22.04 9.61
N ASP A 189 39.08 -21.06 8.77
CA ASP A 189 38.30 -20.76 7.56
C ASP A 189 38.84 -21.44 6.31
N PHE A 190 38.83 -22.78 6.31
CA PHE A 190 39.26 -23.58 5.16
C PHE A 190 38.06 -23.93 4.28
N VAL A 191 37.98 -23.33 3.09
CA VAL A 191 36.88 -23.50 2.14
C VAL A 191 37.25 -24.51 1.08
N VAL A 192 36.34 -25.43 0.79
CA VAL A 192 36.43 -26.37 -0.32
C VAL A 192 35.46 -25.93 -1.41
N TRP A 193 35.98 -25.66 -2.61
CA TRP A 193 35.22 -25.54 -3.84
C TRP A 193 35.20 -26.92 -4.51
N GLU A 194 34.11 -27.64 -4.29
CA GLU A 194 33.96 -29.02 -4.75
C GLU A 194 33.63 -29.08 -6.24
N ARG A 195 34.53 -29.72 -6.97
CA ARG A 195 34.40 -30.08 -8.39
C ARG A 195 33.84 -28.94 -9.25
N PRO A 196 34.44 -27.73 -9.24
CA PRO A 196 33.98 -26.61 -10.04
C PRO A 196 33.97 -26.98 -11.52
N ARG A 197 32.86 -26.69 -12.22
CA ARG A 197 32.63 -27.15 -13.59
C ARG A 197 31.77 -26.18 -14.40
N LEU A 198 31.85 -26.29 -15.72
CA LEU A 198 30.98 -25.62 -16.67
C LEU A 198 29.92 -26.63 -17.14
N VAL A 199 28.65 -26.28 -16.99
CA VAL A 199 27.49 -27.09 -17.37
C VAL A 199 26.79 -26.41 -18.54
N THR A 200 26.37 -27.19 -19.55
CA THR A 200 25.52 -26.69 -20.62
C THR A 200 24.47 -27.74 -20.96
N SER A 201 23.23 -27.31 -21.18
CA SER A 201 22.12 -28.21 -21.51
C SER A 201 22.45 -29.08 -22.73
N GLY A 202 22.15 -30.38 -22.62
CA GLY A 202 22.43 -31.38 -23.65
C GLY A 202 23.90 -31.80 -23.80
N ARG A 203 24.82 -31.21 -23.01
CA ARG A 203 26.27 -31.49 -23.07
C ARG A 203 26.78 -32.09 -21.76
N LYS A 204 27.89 -32.82 -21.82
CA LYS A 204 28.56 -33.38 -20.63
C LYS A 204 29.26 -32.28 -19.83
N ASP A 205 29.21 -32.36 -18.50
CA ASP A 205 29.88 -31.40 -17.61
C ASP A 205 31.40 -31.31 -17.86
N LEU A 206 31.91 -30.09 -18.02
CA LEU A 206 33.34 -29.80 -18.20
C LEU A 206 33.96 -29.33 -16.88
N LEU A 207 34.75 -30.18 -16.21
CA LEU A 207 35.46 -29.81 -14.98
C LEU A 207 36.49 -28.71 -15.25
N LEU A 208 36.65 -27.77 -14.30
CA LEU A 208 37.57 -26.64 -14.44
C LEU A 208 39.04 -27.09 -14.62
N LYS A 209 39.42 -28.24 -14.05
CA LYS A 209 40.74 -28.86 -14.23
C LYS A 209 41.03 -29.31 -15.68
N ASP A 210 39.98 -29.57 -16.47
CA ASP A 210 40.08 -30.17 -17.82
C ASP A 210 39.91 -29.12 -18.93
N VAL A 211 39.47 -27.89 -18.61
CA VAL A 211 39.21 -26.80 -19.56
C VAL A 211 40.39 -26.54 -20.50
N GLY A 212 41.60 -26.42 -19.96
CA GLY A 212 42.80 -26.16 -20.76
C GLY A 212 43.12 -27.28 -21.77
N ALA A 213 42.76 -28.54 -21.47
CA ALA A 213 42.95 -29.66 -22.38
C ALA A 213 41.89 -29.69 -23.49
N VAL A 214 40.63 -29.41 -23.16
CA VAL A 214 39.51 -29.41 -24.11
C VAL A 214 39.65 -28.29 -25.15
N ILE A 215 40.08 -27.09 -24.75
CA ILE A 215 40.30 -25.97 -25.68
C ILE A 215 41.34 -26.34 -26.76
N ARG A 216 42.40 -27.07 -26.39
CA ARG A 216 43.43 -27.51 -27.35
C ARG A 216 42.88 -28.51 -28.38
N ASP A 217 42.11 -29.51 -27.94
CA ASP A 217 41.50 -30.50 -28.86
C ASP A 217 40.46 -29.86 -29.79
N LEU A 218 39.66 -28.94 -29.26
CA LEU A 218 38.64 -28.20 -30.00
C LEU A 218 39.23 -27.36 -31.14
N ASN A 219 40.33 -26.65 -30.88
CA ASN A 219 41.04 -25.85 -31.89
C ASN A 219 41.65 -26.72 -33.00
N LEU A 220 42.01 -27.98 -32.72
CA LEU A 220 42.50 -28.92 -33.72
C LEU A 220 41.36 -29.39 -34.64
N ARG A 221 40.23 -29.83 -34.05
CA ARG A 221 39.06 -30.35 -34.80
C ARG A 221 38.34 -29.28 -35.63
N ARG A 222 38.27 -28.03 -35.13
CA ARG A 222 37.69 -26.88 -35.85
C ARG A 222 38.36 -26.66 -37.21
N ARG A 223 39.71 -26.71 -37.25
CA ARG A 223 40.49 -26.53 -38.48
C ARG A 223 40.23 -27.64 -39.50
N GLU A 224 40.11 -28.89 -39.05
CA GLU A 224 39.81 -30.04 -39.91
C GLU A 224 38.41 -29.93 -40.55
N LEU A 225 37.38 -29.59 -39.77
CA LEU A 225 36.02 -29.41 -40.27
C LEU A 225 35.94 -28.33 -41.36
N PHE A 226 36.46 -27.13 -41.10
CA PHE A 226 36.37 -26.01 -42.04
C PHE A 226 37.15 -26.28 -43.33
N SER A 227 38.24 -27.05 -43.26
CA SER A 227 39.03 -27.41 -44.45
C SER A 227 38.31 -28.33 -45.45
N THR A 228 37.19 -28.95 -45.06
CA THR A 228 36.42 -29.91 -45.87
C THR A 228 35.03 -29.41 -46.30
N ALA A 229 34.69 -28.14 -45.99
CA ALA A 229 33.36 -27.57 -46.20
C ALA A 229 32.89 -27.62 -47.67
N ALA A 230 33.77 -27.30 -48.64
CA ALA A 230 33.41 -27.29 -50.07
C ALA A 230 33.08 -28.69 -50.59
N SER A 231 33.84 -29.71 -50.15
CA SER A 231 33.60 -31.11 -50.50
C SER A 231 32.32 -31.65 -49.84
N CYS A 232 32.02 -31.23 -48.60
CA CYS A 232 30.77 -31.61 -47.93
C CYS A 232 29.54 -31.03 -48.64
N LEU A 233 29.60 -29.79 -49.10
CA LEU A 233 28.53 -29.18 -49.89
C LEU A 233 28.33 -29.90 -51.24
N GLN A 234 29.41 -30.29 -51.92
CA GLN A 234 29.31 -31.07 -53.16
C GLN A 234 28.62 -32.42 -52.93
N ALA A 235 28.98 -33.14 -51.87
CA ALA A 235 28.30 -34.37 -51.46
C ALA A 235 26.82 -34.14 -51.11
N ALA A 236 26.48 -33.03 -50.44
CA ALA A 236 25.10 -32.68 -50.13
C ALA A 236 24.26 -32.34 -51.39
N ALA A 237 24.85 -31.72 -52.42
CA ALA A 237 24.18 -31.45 -53.69
C ALA A 237 23.86 -32.75 -54.47
N GLU A 238 24.74 -33.74 -54.42
CA GLU A 238 24.49 -35.08 -54.99
C GLU A 238 23.30 -35.76 -54.30
N LEU A 239 23.26 -35.71 -52.97
CA LEU A 239 22.18 -36.30 -52.17
C LEU A 239 20.82 -35.58 -52.37
N GLN A 240 20.81 -34.29 -52.71
CA GLN A 240 19.58 -33.55 -53.02
C GLN A 240 18.96 -33.92 -54.38
N THR A 241 19.76 -34.37 -55.35
CA THR A 241 19.35 -34.63 -56.74
C THR A 241 19.04 -36.09 -57.05
N SER A 242 19.47 -37.04 -56.21
CA SER A 242 19.15 -38.47 -56.32
C SER A 242 17.67 -38.74 -56.04
N ALA A 243 16.85 -38.81 -57.10
CA ALA A 243 15.40 -38.98 -57.00
C ALA A 243 14.94 -40.46 -56.94
N ALA A 244 15.84 -41.45 -56.99
CA ALA A 244 15.45 -42.84 -57.30
C ALA A 244 15.53 -43.85 -56.15
N GLU A 245 16.48 -43.79 -55.20
CA GLU A 245 16.59 -44.76 -54.08
C GLU A 245 17.27 -44.13 -52.84
N PRO A 246 17.02 -44.61 -51.60
CA PRO A 246 17.77 -44.18 -50.42
C PRO A 246 19.26 -44.51 -50.61
N THR A 247 20.08 -43.48 -50.75
CA THR A 247 21.53 -43.60 -50.96
C THR A 247 22.21 -43.45 -49.60
N ASP A 248 23.03 -44.42 -49.18
CA ASP A 248 23.75 -44.34 -47.91
C ASP A 248 24.72 -43.16 -47.92
N PHE A 249 24.48 -42.16 -47.05
CA PHE A 249 25.32 -40.96 -46.97
C PHE A 249 26.77 -41.28 -46.59
N THR A 250 27.02 -42.41 -45.92
CA THR A 250 28.35 -42.86 -45.53
C THR A 250 29.19 -43.24 -46.75
N GLU A 251 28.58 -43.84 -47.78
CA GLU A 251 29.23 -44.12 -49.07
C GLU A 251 29.51 -42.85 -49.87
N VAL A 252 28.60 -41.86 -49.81
CA VAL A 252 28.82 -40.54 -50.42
C VAL A 252 29.97 -39.80 -49.74
N ALA A 253 30.07 -39.87 -48.40
CA ALA A 253 31.17 -39.28 -47.65
C ALA A 253 32.55 -39.82 -48.10
N VAL A 254 32.66 -41.14 -48.27
CA VAL A 254 33.89 -41.79 -48.75
C VAL A 254 34.23 -41.35 -50.18
N ARG A 255 33.26 -41.28 -51.09
CA ARG A 255 33.48 -40.87 -52.50
C ARG A 255 33.99 -39.43 -52.63
N HIS A 256 33.50 -38.53 -51.77
CA HIS A 256 33.92 -37.12 -51.74
C HIS A 256 35.13 -36.86 -50.83
N GLY A 257 35.69 -37.90 -50.20
CA GLY A 257 36.88 -37.79 -49.35
C GLY A 257 36.66 -36.96 -48.09
N VAL A 258 35.44 -36.93 -47.56
CA VAL A 258 35.07 -36.13 -46.38
C VAL A 258 34.77 -37.01 -45.17
N PRO A 259 35.07 -36.55 -43.93
CA PRO A 259 34.67 -37.26 -42.74
C PRO A 259 33.14 -37.44 -42.67
N PRO A 260 32.60 -38.65 -42.42
CA PRO A 260 31.15 -38.87 -42.35
C PRO A 260 30.44 -37.99 -41.33
N ALA A 261 31.11 -37.67 -40.20
CA ALA A 261 30.59 -36.76 -39.18
C ALA A 261 30.44 -35.31 -39.69
N ALA A 262 31.40 -34.83 -40.50
CA ALA A 262 31.35 -33.51 -41.11
C ALA A 262 30.21 -33.41 -42.13
N LEU A 263 30.07 -34.43 -43.00
CA LEU A 263 28.97 -34.47 -43.98
C LEU A 263 27.60 -34.52 -43.29
N ARG A 264 27.44 -35.32 -42.24
CA ARG A 264 26.19 -35.41 -41.47
C ARG A 264 25.77 -34.07 -40.85
N ALA A 265 26.72 -33.31 -40.31
CA ALA A 265 26.45 -31.97 -39.76
C ALA A 265 25.93 -31.01 -40.85
N TRP A 266 26.57 -31.01 -42.03
CA TRP A 266 26.12 -30.22 -43.18
C TRP A 266 24.74 -30.64 -43.71
N LEU A 267 24.46 -31.95 -43.83
CA LEU A 267 23.16 -32.46 -44.29
C LEU A 267 22.02 -32.07 -43.33
N THR A 268 22.29 -32.12 -42.03
CA THR A 268 21.33 -31.73 -40.98
C THR A 268 21.01 -30.24 -41.06
N TYR A 269 22.03 -29.38 -41.15
CA TYR A 269 21.84 -27.93 -41.28
C TYR A 269 21.12 -27.53 -42.58
N LEU A 270 21.33 -28.28 -43.67
CA LEU A 270 20.72 -28.03 -44.97
C LEU A 270 19.31 -28.63 -45.14
N GLY A 271 18.81 -29.44 -44.19
CA GLY A 271 17.51 -30.11 -44.31
C GLY A 271 17.43 -31.12 -45.46
N VAL A 272 18.53 -31.83 -45.75
CA VAL A 272 18.62 -32.81 -46.84
C VAL A 272 18.31 -34.21 -46.33
N ARG A 273 17.38 -34.92 -46.99
CA ARG A 273 16.80 -36.22 -46.57
C ARG A 273 17.87 -37.23 -46.12
N VAL A 274 17.70 -37.80 -44.92
CA VAL A 274 18.54 -38.88 -44.35
C VAL A 274 17.66 -40.07 -43.89
N ASP A 275 16.61 -40.41 -44.67
CA ASP A 275 15.66 -41.53 -44.48
C ASP A 275 14.37 -41.25 -43.66
N GLY A 276 13.33 -42.07 -43.88
CA GLY A 276 12.05 -42.08 -43.13
C GLY A 276 10.90 -41.22 -43.67
N ALA A 277 9.68 -41.47 -43.18
CA ALA A 277 8.51 -40.59 -43.34
C ALA A 277 8.47 -39.53 -42.21
N VAL A 278 7.70 -38.45 -42.37
CA VAL A 278 7.48 -37.50 -41.26
C VAL A 278 6.55 -38.15 -40.25
N GLU A 279 6.98 -38.27 -39.01
CA GLU A 279 6.20 -38.82 -37.91
C GLU A 279 5.75 -37.71 -36.94
N PHE A 280 4.53 -37.84 -36.44
CA PHE A 280 3.91 -36.96 -35.46
C PHE A 280 3.51 -37.79 -34.24
N GLU A 281 4.04 -37.46 -33.06
CA GLU A 281 3.66 -38.15 -31.83
C GLU A 281 2.30 -37.64 -31.33
N ALA A 282 1.40 -38.57 -31.00
CA ALA A 282 0.06 -38.26 -30.54
C ALA A 282 -0.04 -38.41 -29.02
N HIS A 283 0.14 -37.31 -28.28
CA HIS A 283 -0.19 -37.24 -26.83
C HIS A 283 -1.49 -36.46 -26.53
N LEU A 284 -2.27 -36.13 -27.57
CA LEU A 284 -3.60 -35.53 -27.48
C LEU A 284 -4.66 -36.62 -27.69
N ASP A 285 -4.95 -37.39 -26.65
CA ASP A 285 -5.66 -38.67 -26.73
C ASP A 285 -7.15 -38.60 -26.34
N ARG A 286 -7.61 -37.47 -25.79
CA ARG A 286 -9.00 -37.27 -25.34
C ARG A 286 -9.68 -36.13 -26.11
N GLN A 287 -10.93 -36.35 -26.50
CA GLN A 287 -11.77 -35.32 -27.11
C GLN A 287 -12.52 -34.50 -26.05
N ILE A 288 -12.65 -33.21 -26.30
CA ILE A 288 -13.52 -32.28 -25.58
C ILE A 288 -14.63 -31.85 -26.54
N THR A 289 -15.87 -32.17 -26.18
CA THR A 289 -17.07 -31.75 -26.93
C THR A 289 -17.73 -30.49 -26.36
N GLU A 290 -17.29 -30.03 -25.18
CA GLU A 290 -17.76 -28.81 -24.51
C GLU A 290 -16.67 -28.31 -23.55
N ALA A 291 -16.41 -27.00 -23.52
CA ALA A 291 -15.53 -26.38 -22.53
C ALA A 291 -16.19 -25.16 -21.87
N SER A 292 -16.12 -25.10 -20.54
CA SER A 292 -16.70 -24.03 -19.70
C SER A 292 -18.15 -23.65 -20.02
N GLY A 293 -18.99 -24.64 -20.33
CA GLY A 293 -20.41 -24.42 -20.63
C GLY A 293 -20.73 -24.07 -22.09
N TYR A 294 -19.74 -24.08 -22.99
CA TYR A 294 -19.93 -23.78 -24.42
C TYR A 294 -19.74 -25.04 -25.27
N ASP A 295 -20.82 -25.49 -25.91
CA ASP A 295 -20.87 -26.69 -26.78
C ASP A 295 -20.19 -26.47 -28.14
N PHE A 296 -20.01 -25.22 -28.56
CA PHE A 296 -19.25 -24.82 -29.75
C PHE A 296 -17.73 -24.70 -29.52
N ILE A 297 -17.27 -24.99 -28.31
CA ILE A 297 -15.85 -25.06 -27.97
C ILE A 297 -15.46 -26.52 -27.88
N THR A 298 -14.73 -26.96 -28.90
CA THR A 298 -14.36 -28.37 -29.06
C THR A 298 -12.86 -28.50 -29.23
N GLY A 299 -12.30 -29.68 -28.94
CA GLY A 299 -10.86 -29.87 -29.07
C GLY A 299 -10.34 -31.22 -28.64
N TRP A 300 -9.02 -31.31 -28.61
CA TRP A 300 -8.27 -32.47 -28.16
C TRP A 300 -7.37 -32.09 -27.00
N VAL A 301 -7.27 -32.96 -26.00
CA VAL A 301 -6.46 -32.73 -24.79
C VAL A 301 -5.64 -33.95 -24.39
N GLY A 302 -4.47 -33.67 -23.83
CA GLY A 302 -3.59 -34.64 -23.16
C GLY A 302 -3.52 -34.36 -21.67
N ASP A 303 -2.49 -34.88 -21.00
CA ASP A 303 -2.24 -34.59 -19.59
C ASP A 303 -1.67 -33.18 -19.37
N ASN A 304 -1.68 -32.70 -18.12
CA ASN A 304 -1.13 -31.40 -17.73
C ASN A 304 -1.62 -30.21 -18.57
N ALA A 305 -2.92 -30.22 -18.90
CA ALA A 305 -3.60 -29.18 -19.70
C ALA A 305 -3.07 -29.00 -21.15
N LEU A 306 -2.26 -29.95 -21.67
CA LEU A 306 -1.89 -29.99 -23.08
C LEU A 306 -3.15 -30.02 -23.96
N SER A 307 -3.31 -29.06 -24.88
CA SER A 307 -4.56 -28.97 -25.65
C SER A 307 -4.45 -28.29 -27.02
N VAL A 308 -5.37 -28.65 -27.91
CA VAL A 308 -5.72 -27.93 -29.14
C VAL A 308 -7.24 -27.75 -29.14
N VAL A 309 -7.72 -26.51 -29.16
CA VAL A 309 -9.14 -26.17 -29.06
C VAL A 309 -9.57 -25.21 -30.17
N ALA A 310 -10.80 -25.34 -30.61
CA ALA A 310 -11.44 -24.51 -31.63
C ALA A 310 -12.66 -23.78 -31.06
N ASN A 311 -12.91 -22.57 -31.56
CA ASN A 311 -14.16 -21.86 -31.39
C ASN A 311 -14.90 -21.77 -32.72
N SER A 312 -15.88 -22.65 -32.93
CA SER A 312 -16.64 -22.73 -34.19
C SER A 312 -17.77 -21.69 -34.32
N SER A 313 -17.89 -20.77 -33.35
CA SER A 313 -18.98 -19.79 -33.28
C SER A 313 -18.58 -18.39 -33.76
N ASP A 314 -19.58 -17.54 -33.94
CA ASP A 314 -19.41 -16.09 -34.15
C ASP A 314 -19.12 -15.31 -32.86
N GLN A 315 -19.04 -15.98 -31.69
CA GLN A 315 -18.90 -15.34 -30.39
C GLN A 315 -17.44 -15.27 -29.95
N HIS A 316 -17.05 -14.13 -29.38
CA HIS A 316 -15.82 -14.03 -28.60
C HIS A 316 -16.12 -14.56 -27.19
N VAL A 317 -15.38 -15.56 -26.73
CA VAL A 317 -15.60 -16.20 -25.43
C VAL A 317 -14.29 -16.31 -24.64
N ARG A 318 -14.41 -16.52 -23.33
CA ARG A 318 -13.25 -16.63 -22.43
C ARG A 318 -13.24 -17.97 -21.73
N ILE A 319 -12.17 -18.72 -21.96
CA ILE A 319 -12.02 -20.14 -21.62
C ILE A 319 -10.55 -20.49 -21.44
N PRO A 320 -10.08 -20.62 -20.19
CA PRO A 320 -9.76 -19.49 -19.28
C PRO A 320 -9.13 -18.22 -19.93
N GLY A 321 -8.64 -18.30 -21.18
CA GLY A 321 -8.09 -17.20 -21.99
C GLY A 321 -9.06 -16.70 -23.07
N ASN A 322 -8.72 -15.62 -23.75
CA ASN A 322 -9.58 -15.02 -24.77
C ASN A 322 -9.54 -15.82 -26.09
N MET A 323 -10.69 -16.33 -26.53
CA MET A 323 -10.84 -17.01 -27.82
C MET A 323 -11.68 -16.17 -28.79
N LYS A 324 -11.10 -15.88 -29.96
CA LYS A 324 -11.76 -15.15 -31.04
C LYS A 324 -12.80 -16.06 -31.74
N PRO A 325 -13.82 -15.49 -32.39
CA PRO A 325 -14.70 -16.25 -33.29
C PRO A 325 -13.89 -16.98 -34.38
N HIS A 326 -14.33 -18.18 -34.77
CA HIS A 326 -13.71 -19.01 -35.83
C HIS A 326 -12.19 -19.14 -35.68
N SER A 327 -11.70 -19.51 -34.49
CA SER A 327 -10.26 -19.53 -34.21
C SER A 327 -9.79 -20.80 -33.53
N ILE A 328 -8.47 -21.06 -33.65
CA ILE A 328 -7.76 -22.17 -33.02
C ILE A 328 -6.83 -21.62 -31.93
N ALA A 329 -6.82 -22.30 -30.78
CA ALA A 329 -5.86 -22.06 -29.73
C ALA A 329 -5.22 -23.37 -29.25
N VAL A 330 -4.00 -23.28 -28.75
CA VAL A 330 -3.23 -24.41 -28.25
C VAL A 330 -2.63 -24.08 -26.89
N HIS A 331 -2.38 -25.10 -26.08
CA HIS A 331 -1.74 -24.96 -24.78
C HIS A 331 -0.65 -26.03 -24.61
N PRO A 332 0.61 -25.65 -24.33
CA PRO A 332 1.68 -26.61 -24.06
C PRO A 332 1.59 -27.19 -22.63
N ALA A 333 2.34 -28.26 -22.36
CA ALA A 333 2.57 -28.79 -21.01
C ALA A 333 3.95 -28.33 -20.47
N PRO A 334 4.31 -28.57 -19.19
CA PRO A 334 5.63 -28.19 -18.65
C PRO A 334 6.82 -28.77 -19.41
N ASP A 335 6.65 -29.98 -19.94
CA ASP A 335 7.65 -30.84 -20.56
C ASP A 335 7.34 -31.18 -22.03
N LEU A 336 6.15 -30.80 -22.52
CA LEU A 336 5.72 -31.04 -23.90
C LEU A 336 5.32 -29.75 -24.60
N SER A 337 5.89 -29.54 -25.77
CA SER A 337 5.41 -28.58 -26.77
C SER A 337 4.19 -29.13 -27.49
N VAL A 338 3.32 -28.25 -27.95
CA VAL A 338 2.15 -28.58 -28.78
C VAL A 338 2.31 -27.98 -30.16
N GLY A 339 1.97 -28.72 -31.21
CA GLY A 339 2.15 -28.28 -32.59
C GLY A 339 0.98 -28.64 -33.50
N ILE A 340 0.79 -27.79 -34.52
CA ILE A 340 -0.12 -28.05 -35.64
C ILE A 340 0.72 -28.08 -36.91
N ALA A 341 0.61 -29.17 -37.67
CA ALA A 341 1.33 -29.37 -38.91
C ALA A 341 0.39 -29.43 -40.12
N TRP A 342 0.80 -28.77 -41.20
CA TRP A 342 0.24 -28.95 -42.54
C TRP A 342 1.16 -29.85 -43.35
N GLN A 343 0.68 -31.02 -43.75
CA GLN A 343 1.39 -31.94 -44.63
C GLN A 343 0.96 -31.73 -46.08
N SER A 344 1.93 -31.43 -46.96
CA SER A 344 1.65 -31.06 -48.34
C SER A 344 1.02 -32.22 -49.11
N PRO A 345 -0.20 -32.05 -49.68
CA PRO A 345 -0.81 -33.05 -50.54
C PRO A 345 -0.20 -33.08 -51.96
N LEU A 346 0.61 -32.08 -52.31
CA LEU A 346 1.10 -31.83 -53.67
C LEU A 346 2.63 -31.59 -53.70
N ASN A 347 3.22 -31.72 -54.88
CA ASN A 347 4.55 -31.18 -55.17
C ASN A 347 4.35 -29.76 -55.72
N THR A 348 4.66 -28.73 -54.93
CA THR A 348 4.41 -27.33 -55.31
C THR A 348 5.32 -26.38 -54.53
N SER A 349 5.40 -25.12 -54.94
CA SER A 349 5.96 -24.07 -54.10
C SER A 349 4.84 -23.36 -53.34
N VAL A 350 5.09 -23.06 -52.07
CA VAL A 350 4.12 -22.39 -51.20
C VAL A 350 4.68 -21.10 -50.63
N HIS A 351 3.80 -20.12 -50.48
CA HIS A 351 3.97 -18.95 -49.66
C HIS A 351 3.42 -19.23 -48.26
N ILE A 352 4.20 -18.94 -47.22
CA ILE A 352 3.87 -19.29 -45.82
C ILE A 352 3.74 -18.02 -44.98
N GLU A 353 2.62 -17.86 -44.29
CA GLU A 353 2.36 -16.81 -43.30
C GLU A 353 1.75 -17.42 -42.04
N GLY A 354 2.00 -16.82 -40.89
CA GLY A 354 1.39 -17.26 -39.64
C GLY A 354 1.30 -16.18 -38.58
N LEU A 355 0.59 -16.48 -37.51
CA LEU A 355 0.37 -15.59 -36.37
C LEU A 355 0.42 -16.40 -35.08
N VAL A 356 1.07 -15.83 -34.06
CA VAL A 356 1.05 -16.34 -32.68
C VAL A 356 0.66 -15.21 -31.73
N GLN A 357 -0.34 -15.44 -30.89
CA GLN A 357 -0.80 -14.46 -29.90
C GLN A 357 -1.13 -15.15 -28.57
N HIS A 358 -0.59 -14.62 -27.48
CA HIS A 358 -0.89 -15.10 -26.13
C HIS A 358 -2.33 -14.73 -25.75
N ALA A 359 -3.14 -15.72 -25.36
CA ALA A 359 -4.57 -15.53 -25.12
C ALA A 359 -4.90 -15.01 -23.71
N HIS A 360 -3.93 -15.01 -22.78
CA HIS A 360 -4.07 -14.51 -21.41
C HIS A 360 -3.24 -13.24 -21.17
N PRO A 361 -3.72 -12.06 -21.54
CA PRO A 361 -2.90 -10.85 -21.48
C PRO A 361 -2.57 -10.40 -20.04
N GLU A 362 -3.27 -10.92 -19.03
CA GLU A 362 -3.11 -10.56 -17.62
C GLU A 362 -2.28 -11.54 -16.78
N CYS A 363 -1.97 -12.74 -17.29
CA CYS A 363 -1.19 -13.74 -16.56
C CYS A 363 -0.34 -14.63 -17.50
N GLY A 364 0.66 -15.29 -16.91
CA GLY A 364 1.64 -16.12 -17.66
C GLY A 364 2.89 -15.35 -18.05
N ASN A 365 3.97 -16.09 -18.29
CA ASN A 365 5.24 -15.56 -18.78
C ASN A 365 5.39 -15.67 -20.30
N GLY A 366 4.36 -16.18 -20.99
CA GLY A 366 4.28 -16.29 -22.43
C GLY A 366 4.85 -17.59 -22.95
N VAL A 367 4.91 -17.70 -24.28
CA VAL A 367 5.34 -18.91 -24.98
C VAL A 367 6.50 -18.63 -25.93
N THR A 368 7.32 -19.64 -26.20
CA THR A 368 8.21 -19.65 -27.36
C THR A 368 7.52 -20.37 -28.52
N TRP A 369 7.79 -19.94 -29.75
CA TRP A 369 7.20 -20.55 -30.94
C TRP A 369 8.25 -20.77 -32.02
N THR A 370 8.05 -21.82 -32.84
CA THR A 370 8.94 -22.19 -33.94
C THR A 370 8.11 -22.60 -35.17
N LEU A 371 8.47 -22.09 -36.34
CA LEU A 371 7.97 -22.54 -37.64
C LEU A 371 9.02 -23.45 -38.30
N GLU A 372 8.66 -24.68 -38.59
CA GLU A 372 9.58 -25.71 -39.10
C GLU A 372 9.11 -26.31 -40.42
N HIS A 373 10.05 -26.65 -41.30
CA HIS A 373 9.85 -27.57 -42.42
C HIS A 373 10.39 -28.96 -42.04
N ARG A 374 9.56 -29.99 -42.16
CA ARG A 374 9.94 -31.38 -41.86
C ARG A 374 9.92 -32.22 -43.13
N ARG A 375 11.00 -32.99 -43.36
CA ARG A 375 11.16 -33.94 -44.47
C ARG A 375 11.83 -35.22 -43.97
N GLY A 376 11.06 -36.30 -43.89
CA GLY A 376 11.52 -37.54 -43.24
C GLY A 376 11.92 -37.26 -41.80
N ASN A 377 13.11 -37.73 -41.40
CA ASN A 377 13.71 -37.45 -40.09
C ASN A 377 14.41 -36.08 -39.98
N THR A 378 14.45 -35.26 -41.04
CA THR A 378 15.09 -33.94 -41.02
C THR A 378 14.12 -32.83 -40.71
N ARG A 379 14.60 -31.83 -39.96
CA ARG A 379 13.83 -30.64 -39.55
C ARG A 379 14.65 -29.40 -39.84
N GLN A 380 14.02 -28.42 -40.48
CA GLN A 380 14.62 -27.13 -40.79
C GLN A 380 13.78 -26.02 -40.13
N THR A 381 14.39 -25.23 -39.24
CA THR A 381 13.75 -24.02 -38.70
C THR A 381 13.65 -22.96 -39.80
N LEU A 382 12.45 -22.44 -40.02
CA LEU A 382 12.18 -21.34 -40.96
C LEU A 382 12.07 -20.00 -40.23
N ALA A 383 11.44 -19.98 -39.05
CA ALA A 383 11.31 -18.82 -38.18
C ALA A 383 11.10 -19.27 -36.72
N HIS A 384 11.41 -18.41 -35.75
CA HIS A 384 11.09 -18.66 -34.35
C HIS A 384 10.95 -17.32 -33.60
N GLY A 385 10.34 -17.34 -32.42
CA GLY A 385 10.15 -16.15 -31.61
C GLY A 385 9.60 -16.42 -30.23
N LYS A 386 9.25 -15.33 -29.54
CA LYS A 386 8.55 -15.34 -28.25
C LYS A 386 7.26 -14.55 -28.39
N ALA A 387 6.19 -15.02 -27.78
CA ALA A 387 4.92 -14.33 -27.69
C ALA A 387 4.56 -14.13 -26.22
N HIS A 388 4.39 -12.87 -25.81
CA HIS A 388 3.99 -12.51 -24.45
C HIS A 388 3.06 -11.29 -24.48
N GLY A 389 2.05 -11.30 -23.62
CA GLY A 389 1.03 -10.25 -23.55
C GLY A 389 0.09 -10.24 -24.76
N ALA A 390 -0.77 -9.22 -24.84
CA ALA A 390 -1.83 -9.15 -25.86
C ALA A 390 -1.34 -8.94 -27.30
N ALA A 391 -0.03 -8.79 -27.53
CA ALA A 391 0.51 -8.44 -28.85
C ALA A 391 0.45 -9.61 -29.83
N GLU A 392 0.02 -9.31 -31.05
CA GLU A 392 0.05 -10.23 -32.18
C GLU A 392 1.49 -10.34 -32.74
N ASN A 393 2.02 -11.57 -32.80
CA ASN A 393 3.35 -11.85 -33.35
C ASN A 393 3.20 -12.48 -34.73
N SER A 394 3.33 -11.65 -35.78
CA SER A 394 3.30 -12.12 -37.15
C SER A 394 4.58 -12.88 -37.52
N ILE A 395 4.41 -14.07 -38.07
CA ILE A 395 5.49 -14.85 -38.67
C ILE A 395 5.71 -14.29 -40.09
N GLY A 396 6.92 -13.80 -40.37
CA GLY A 396 7.24 -13.19 -41.66
C GLY A 396 7.02 -14.13 -42.85
N ALA A 397 6.61 -13.55 -43.99
CA ALA A 397 6.31 -14.26 -45.22
C ALA A 397 7.52 -15.04 -45.78
N VAL A 398 7.38 -16.36 -45.94
CA VAL A 398 8.34 -17.20 -46.66
C VAL A 398 7.84 -17.43 -48.08
N GLU A 399 8.43 -16.72 -49.05
CA GLU A 399 8.01 -16.73 -50.46
C GLU A 399 8.58 -17.92 -51.23
N GLY A 400 7.73 -18.57 -52.04
CA GLY A 400 8.16 -19.56 -53.04
C GLY A 400 8.84 -20.82 -52.51
N PHE A 401 8.55 -21.23 -51.27
CA PHE A 401 9.23 -22.35 -50.60
C PHE A 401 8.87 -23.71 -51.26
N PRO A 402 9.86 -24.47 -51.77
CA PRO A 402 9.58 -25.70 -52.51
C PRO A 402 9.19 -26.86 -51.57
N MET A 403 8.00 -27.41 -51.78
CA MET A 403 7.42 -28.53 -51.04
C MET A 403 7.28 -29.77 -51.93
N LYS A 404 7.61 -30.95 -51.38
CA LYS A 404 7.24 -32.25 -51.94
C LYS A 404 6.00 -32.80 -51.25
N LYS A 405 5.25 -33.65 -51.94
CA LYS A 405 4.14 -34.39 -51.35
C LYS A 405 4.67 -35.19 -50.15
N GLY A 406 4.06 -34.99 -48.98
CA GLY A 406 4.46 -35.61 -47.71
C GLY A 406 5.43 -34.79 -46.85
N ASP A 407 6.03 -33.72 -47.37
CA ASP A 407 6.73 -32.72 -46.55
C ASP A 407 5.69 -32.00 -45.65
N ALA A 408 6.10 -31.51 -44.47
CA ALA A 408 5.21 -30.79 -43.57
C ALA A 408 5.76 -29.43 -43.13
N ILE A 409 4.86 -28.45 -42.96
CA ILE A 409 5.11 -27.18 -42.27
C ILE A 409 4.47 -27.26 -40.89
N CYS A 410 5.26 -27.09 -39.84
CA CYS A 410 4.83 -27.26 -38.45
C CYS A 410 4.97 -25.93 -37.70
N LEU A 411 3.90 -25.48 -37.04
CA LEU A 411 3.95 -24.41 -36.05
C LEU A 411 3.91 -25.04 -34.66
N VAL A 412 5.01 -24.90 -33.91
CA VAL A 412 5.21 -25.53 -32.60
C VAL A 412 5.26 -24.45 -31.52
N ILE A 413 4.48 -24.63 -30.46
CA ILE A 413 4.38 -23.76 -29.28
C ILE A 413 4.97 -24.49 -28.07
N SER A 414 5.92 -23.86 -27.39
CA SER A 414 6.68 -24.43 -26.28
C SER A 414 6.54 -23.57 -25.01
N PRO A 415 6.57 -24.18 -23.82
CA PRO A 415 6.48 -23.47 -22.54
C PRO A 415 7.73 -22.61 -22.32
N GLN A 416 7.56 -21.33 -21.96
CA GLN A 416 8.71 -20.48 -21.68
C GLN A 416 9.32 -20.83 -20.32
N ASN A 417 10.59 -21.29 -20.33
CA ASN A 417 11.30 -21.76 -19.14
C ASN A 417 10.58 -22.91 -18.39
N GLY A 418 9.79 -23.72 -19.11
CA GLY A 418 8.97 -24.79 -18.55
C GLY A 418 7.85 -24.30 -17.61
N ASN A 419 7.47 -23.02 -17.72
CA ASN A 419 6.20 -22.51 -17.21
C ASN A 419 5.15 -22.65 -18.33
N HIS A 420 3.96 -23.10 -17.94
CA HIS A 420 2.81 -23.32 -18.82
C HIS A 420 1.54 -22.66 -18.24
N SER A 421 1.66 -21.93 -17.12
CA SER A 421 0.51 -21.35 -16.43
C SER A 421 -0.04 -20.17 -17.22
N CYS A 422 -1.33 -20.22 -17.56
CA CYS A 422 -1.99 -19.25 -18.43
C CYS A 422 -1.41 -19.19 -19.86
N ASP A 423 -0.90 -20.27 -20.43
CA ASP A 423 -0.21 -20.23 -21.73
C ASP A 423 -1.07 -20.68 -22.93
N LEU A 424 -2.39 -20.54 -22.82
CA LEU A 424 -3.28 -20.69 -23.97
C LEU A 424 -2.88 -19.66 -25.04
N THR A 425 -2.65 -20.14 -26.25
CA THR A 425 -2.05 -19.38 -27.34
C THR A 425 -2.90 -19.51 -28.59
N HIS A 426 -3.39 -18.39 -29.11
CA HIS A 426 -4.05 -18.33 -30.41
C HIS A 426 -3.01 -18.49 -31.52
N VAL A 427 -3.30 -19.38 -32.48
CA VAL A 427 -2.42 -19.69 -33.61
C VAL A 427 -3.15 -19.66 -34.94
N GLU A 428 -2.47 -19.21 -35.98
CA GLU A 428 -2.94 -19.23 -37.37
C GLU A 428 -1.79 -19.56 -38.30
N LEU A 429 -2.07 -20.35 -39.34
CA LEU A 429 -1.13 -20.68 -40.41
C LEU A 429 -1.86 -20.63 -41.75
N THR A 430 -1.34 -19.80 -42.66
CA THR A 430 -1.85 -19.64 -44.02
C THR A 430 -0.80 -20.05 -45.03
N LEU A 431 -1.18 -20.95 -45.93
CA LEU A 431 -0.31 -21.50 -46.97
C LEU A 431 -0.95 -21.24 -48.33
N ARG A 432 -0.21 -20.60 -49.23
CA ARG A 432 -0.71 -20.24 -50.56
C ARG A 432 0.17 -20.84 -51.65
N SER A 433 -0.43 -21.63 -52.54
CA SER A 433 0.20 -22.05 -53.80
C SER A 433 -0.35 -21.23 -54.96
N GLU A 434 0.09 -21.51 -56.19
CA GLU A 434 -0.44 -20.82 -57.39
C GLU A 434 -1.96 -20.95 -57.55
N ASN A 435 -2.57 -22.07 -57.14
CA ASN A 435 -3.98 -22.39 -57.41
C ASN A 435 -4.83 -22.68 -56.16
N GLN A 436 -4.23 -22.81 -54.97
CA GLN A 436 -4.92 -23.22 -53.74
C GLN A 436 -4.38 -22.45 -52.53
N GLN A 437 -5.27 -22.15 -51.59
CA GLN A 437 -4.95 -21.56 -50.30
C GLN A 437 -5.51 -22.45 -49.18
N TRP A 438 -4.67 -22.79 -48.21
CA TRP A 438 -5.06 -23.43 -46.97
C TRP A 438 -4.94 -22.42 -45.83
N ARG A 439 -5.99 -22.32 -45.02
CA ARG A 439 -5.99 -21.48 -43.82
C ARG A 439 -6.44 -22.33 -42.64
N MET A 440 -5.63 -22.37 -41.59
CA MET A 440 -5.82 -23.27 -40.46
C MET A 440 -7.20 -23.11 -39.82
N SER A 441 -7.63 -21.88 -39.56
CA SER A 441 -8.94 -21.62 -38.94
C SER A 441 -10.11 -22.12 -39.79
N ASP A 442 -10.03 -21.92 -41.11
CA ASP A 442 -11.13 -22.22 -42.03
C ASP A 442 -11.33 -23.73 -42.19
N ASP A 443 -10.22 -24.49 -42.18
CA ASP A 443 -10.25 -25.95 -42.30
C ASP A 443 -10.58 -26.65 -40.96
N LEU A 444 -10.14 -26.10 -39.82
CA LEU A 444 -10.16 -26.82 -38.53
C LEU A 444 -11.26 -26.36 -37.58
N SER A 445 -11.58 -25.07 -37.56
CA SER A 445 -12.52 -24.52 -36.57
C SER A 445 -13.94 -25.13 -36.65
N PRO A 446 -14.51 -25.44 -37.84
CA PRO A 446 -15.86 -25.99 -37.94
C PRO A 446 -15.99 -27.47 -37.50
N SER A 447 -14.90 -28.24 -37.55
CA SER A 447 -14.97 -29.70 -37.52
C SER A 447 -13.79 -30.38 -36.80
N LEU A 448 -13.12 -29.69 -35.87
CA LEU A 448 -11.88 -30.13 -35.22
C LEU A 448 -11.89 -31.58 -34.68
N LEU A 449 -13.07 -32.12 -34.32
CA LEU A 449 -13.25 -33.46 -33.80
C LEU A 449 -13.37 -34.58 -34.85
N GLU A 450 -13.45 -34.27 -36.15
CA GLU A 450 -13.61 -35.27 -37.22
C GLU A 450 -12.42 -36.23 -37.35
N GLY A 451 -11.23 -35.83 -36.91
CA GLY A 451 -10.07 -36.72 -36.83
C GLY A 451 -8.73 -36.01 -36.67
N ASN A 452 -7.71 -36.80 -36.36
CA ASN A 452 -6.30 -36.42 -36.42
C ASN A 452 -5.53 -37.60 -37.06
N PRO A 453 -5.13 -37.53 -38.34
CA PRO A 453 -5.10 -36.31 -39.15
C PRO A 453 -6.49 -35.84 -39.62
N HIS A 454 -6.64 -34.53 -39.76
CA HIS A 454 -7.83 -33.85 -40.22
C HIS A 454 -7.73 -33.53 -41.72
N ALA A 455 -8.87 -33.57 -42.42
CA ALA A 455 -8.94 -33.25 -43.84
C ALA A 455 -8.80 -31.75 -44.11
N ASP A 456 -8.40 -31.35 -45.32
CA ASP A 456 -8.53 -29.95 -45.75
C ASP A 456 -9.91 -29.69 -46.41
N SER A 457 -10.25 -28.41 -46.63
CA SER A 457 -11.45 -28.00 -47.38
C SER A 457 -11.48 -28.46 -48.85
N PHE A 458 -10.39 -29.01 -49.38
CA PHE A 458 -10.30 -29.59 -50.73
C PHE A 458 -10.53 -31.11 -50.75
N GLY A 459 -10.80 -31.73 -49.60
CA GLY A 459 -11.13 -33.16 -49.48
C GLY A 459 -9.92 -34.10 -49.41
N ASN A 460 -8.72 -33.58 -49.13
CA ASN A 460 -7.53 -34.40 -48.88
C ASN A 460 -7.54 -34.88 -47.42
N PRO A 461 -7.59 -36.20 -47.14
CA PRO A 461 -7.92 -36.73 -45.82
C PRO A 461 -6.81 -36.68 -44.76
N SER A 462 -5.59 -36.20 -45.10
CA SER A 462 -4.44 -36.27 -44.18
C SER A 462 -3.54 -35.03 -44.29
N VAL A 463 -4.14 -33.85 -44.20
CA VAL A 463 -3.43 -32.57 -44.38
C VAL A 463 -3.04 -31.95 -43.06
N TRP A 464 -3.96 -31.82 -42.11
CA TRP A 464 -3.69 -31.19 -40.83
C TRP A 464 -3.44 -32.23 -39.74
N HIS A 465 -2.35 -32.08 -38.99
CA HIS A 465 -1.97 -33.00 -37.91
C HIS A 465 -1.77 -32.21 -36.62
N PHE A 466 -2.33 -32.70 -35.51
CA PHE A 466 -2.09 -32.17 -34.17
C PHE A 466 -1.14 -33.10 -33.43
N PHE A 467 -0.09 -32.56 -32.83
CA PHE A 467 0.95 -33.38 -32.21
C PHE A 467 1.59 -32.67 -31.03
N SER A 468 2.39 -33.41 -30.28
CA SER A 468 3.23 -32.86 -29.23
C SER A 468 4.60 -33.51 -29.23
N GLU A 469 5.58 -32.84 -28.62
CA GLU A 469 6.97 -33.31 -28.56
C GLU A 469 7.70 -32.70 -27.34
N PRO A 470 8.85 -33.25 -26.91
CA PRO A 470 9.60 -32.73 -25.77
C PRO A 470 9.97 -31.24 -25.90
N ALA A 471 9.72 -30.47 -24.84
CA ALA A 471 9.84 -29.01 -24.80
C ALA A 471 11.29 -28.48 -24.65
N ASP A 472 12.27 -29.34 -24.41
CA ASP A 472 13.67 -29.00 -24.13
C ASP A 472 14.53 -28.75 -25.38
N ARG A 473 13.94 -28.89 -26.58
CA ARG A 473 14.66 -28.72 -27.83
C ARG A 473 14.81 -27.23 -28.21
N PRO A 474 16.04 -26.69 -28.32
CA PRO A 474 16.26 -25.33 -28.79
C PRO A 474 15.93 -25.22 -30.29
N PRO A 475 15.42 -24.06 -30.76
CA PRO A 475 15.18 -23.83 -32.18
C PRO A 475 16.51 -23.88 -32.95
N GLY A 476 16.53 -24.62 -34.07
CA GLY A 476 17.71 -24.65 -34.96
C GLY A 476 17.97 -23.30 -35.64
N SER A 477 19.21 -23.06 -36.08
CA SER A 477 19.60 -21.80 -36.74
C SER A 477 18.94 -21.62 -38.12
N VAL A 478 18.43 -20.41 -38.39
CA VAL A 478 17.89 -20.03 -39.71
C VAL A 478 19.03 -19.60 -40.63
N ILE A 479 19.12 -20.20 -41.83
CA ILE A 479 20.10 -19.79 -42.86
C ILE A 479 19.80 -18.33 -43.28
N PRO A 480 20.73 -17.37 -43.11
CA PRO A 480 20.48 -15.98 -43.44
C PRO A 480 20.18 -15.79 -44.93
N SER A 481 19.06 -15.14 -45.23
CA SER A 481 18.66 -14.80 -46.60
C SER A 481 19.73 -13.98 -47.31
N GLY A 482 20.08 -14.37 -48.55
CA GLY A 482 21.11 -13.68 -49.35
C GLY A 482 22.56 -14.08 -49.04
N SER A 483 22.81 -14.91 -48.01
CA SER A 483 24.15 -15.44 -47.73
C SER A 483 24.70 -16.33 -48.84
N VAL A 484 26.02 -16.58 -48.88
CA VAL A 484 26.69 -17.49 -49.82
C VAL A 484 26.02 -18.87 -49.81
N LEU A 485 25.62 -19.37 -48.63
CA LEU A 485 24.93 -20.65 -48.51
C LEU A 485 23.48 -20.59 -49.01
N ALA A 486 22.76 -19.49 -48.78
CA ALA A 486 21.43 -19.29 -49.36
C ALA A 486 21.48 -19.22 -50.89
N ARG A 487 22.46 -18.49 -51.45
CA ARG A 487 22.73 -18.42 -52.89
C ARG A 487 23.09 -19.79 -53.47
N TRP A 488 23.95 -20.54 -52.77
CA TRP A 488 24.33 -21.92 -53.14
C TRP A 488 23.12 -22.86 -53.19
N ARG A 489 22.13 -22.67 -52.31
CA ARG A 489 20.90 -23.48 -52.26
C ARG A 489 19.95 -23.18 -53.42
N SER A 490 19.82 -21.91 -53.81
CA SER A 490 18.95 -21.49 -54.92
C SER A 490 19.58 -21.67 -56.31
N GLU A 491 20.88 -21.94 -56.39
CA GLU A 491 21.60 -22.04 -57.65
C GLU A 491 21.40 -23.41 -58.32
N SER A 492 20.95 -23.39 -59.57
CA SER A 492 20.70 -24.57 -60.39
C SER A 492 21.91 -24.99 -61.24
N ASP A 493 22.86 -24.08 -61.48
CA ASP A 493 24.08 -24.34 -62.26
C ASP A 493 25.16 -25.02 -61.39
N PHE A 494 25.66 -26.18 -61.84
CA PHE A 494 26.62 -26.99 -61.10
C PHE A 494 27.97 -26.28 -60.85
N GLU A 495 28.50 -25.55 -61.83
CA GLU A 495 29.81 -24.90 -61.71
C GLU A 495 29.72 -23.66 -60.82
N LYS A 496 28.65 -22.86 -60.93
CA LYS A 496 28.40 -21.75 -59.99
C LYS A 496 28.21 -22.23 -58.56
N ARG A 497 27.50 -23.35 -58.39
CA ARG A 497 27.30 -23.98 -57.09
C ARG A 497 28.62 -24.50 -56.50
N ARG A 498 29.54 -24.99 -57.32
CA ARG A 498 30.90 -25.37 -56.91
C ARG A 498 31.75 -24.16 -56.48
N GLN A 499 31.64 -23.03 -57.20
CA GLN A 499 32.32 -21.78 -56.85
C GLN A 499 31.85 -21.22 -55.50
N LEU A 500 30.53 -21.18 -55.27
CA LEU A 500 29.94 -20.72 -54.00
C LEU A 500 30.36 -21.61 -52.81
N ALA A 501 30.52 -22.92 -53.02
CA ALA A 501 31.02 -23.83 -51.99
C ALA A 501 32.50 -23.55 -51.62
N ALA A 502 33.33 -23.19 -52.60
CA ALA A 502 34.72 -22.80 -52.38
C ALA A 502 34.85 -21.41 -51.71
N GLU A 503 33.96 -20.47 -52.06
CA GLU A 503 33.83 -19.16 -51.41
C GLU A 503 33.49 -19.33 -49.92
N LEU A 504 32.53 -20.20 -49.59
CA LEU A 504 32.18 -20.49 -48.18
C LEU A 504 33.33 -21.14 -47.40
N GLN A 505 34.04 -22.10 -48.00
CA GLN A 505 35.20 -22.71 -47.34
C GLN A 505 36.31 -21.68 -47.06
N SER A 506 36.56 -20.77 -48.01
CA SER A 506 37.55 -19.70 -47.84
C SER A 506 37.12 -18.72 -46.74
N LEU A 507 35.82 -18.42 -46.66
CA LEU A 507 35.22 -17.62 -45.59
C LEU A 507 35.43 -18.28 -44.21
N LEU A 508 35.21 -19.59 -44.07
CA LEU A 508 35.37 -20.33 -42.80
C LEU A 508 36.83 -20.50 -42.35
N LEU A 509 37.79 -20.51 -43.28
CA LEU A 509 39.22 -20.66 -42.96
C LEU A 509 39.93 -19.32 -42.63
N ALA A 510 39.25 -18.19 -42.81
CA ALA A 510 39.81 -16.88 -42.46
C ALA A 510 39.89 -16.70 -40.93
N GLU A 511 40.99 -16.13 -40.43
CA GLU A 511 41.21 -15.83 -39.00
C GLU A 511 40.17 -14.84 -38.43
N ALA A 512 39.55 -14.03 -39.28
CA ALA A 512 38.42 -13.16 -38.95
C ALA A 512 37.51 -13.00 -40.19
N ALA A 513 36.22 -12.73 -39.98
CA ALA A 513 35.23 -12.55 -41.03
C ALA A 513 35.67 -11.42 -42.00
N PRO A 514 36.04 -11.70 -43.26
CA PRO A 514 36.46 -10.70 -44.24
C PRO A 514 35.24 -10.04 -44.93
N VAL A 515 34.14 -9.87 -44.19
CA VAL A 515 32.82 -9.42 -44.68
C VAL A 515 32.22 -8.35 -43.74
N PRO A 516 31.35 -7.44 -44.23
CA PRO A 516 30.74 -6.40 -43.40
C PRO A 516 29.96 -7.00 -42.22
N ALA A 517 30.16 -6.48 -41.01
CA ALA A 517 29.65 -7.05 -39.76
C ALA A 517 28.13 -7.31 -39.72
N ASP A 518 27.34 -6.51 -40.46
CA ASP A 518 25.86 -6.62 -40.51
C ASP A 518 25.34 -7.34 -41.77
N GLY A 519 26.23 -7.84 -42.64
CA GLY A 519 25.86 -8.54 -43.87
C GLY A 519 25.39 -9.98 -43.62
N PRO A 520 24.61 -10.57 -44.55
CA PRO A 520 24.10 -11.95 -44.40
C PRO A 520 25.23 -12.99 -44.35
N ASP A 521 26.40 -12.71 -44.95
CA ASP A 521 27.58 -13.57 -44.87
C ASP A 521 28.33 -13.46 -43.55
N ALA A 522 28.26 -12.32 -42.85
CA ALA A 522 28.79 -12.19 -41.50
C ALA A 522 27.92 -12.94 -40.49
N GLN A 523 26.59 -12.85 -40.64
CA GLN A 523 25.65 -13.66 -39.86
C GLN A 523 25.85 -15.16 -40.11
N LEU A 524 26.05 -15.57 -41.37
CA LEU A 524 26.34 -16.96 -41.72
C LEU A 524 27.68 -17.41 -41.13
N TYR A 525 28.74 -16.60 -41.24
CA TYR A 525 30.05 -16.91 -40.65
C TYR A 525 29.96 -17.08 -39.14
N GLN A 526 29.31 -16.15 -38.43
CA GLN A 526 29.07 -16.25 -36.99
C GLN A 526 28.29 -17.51 -36.61
N GLN A 527 27.24 -17.86 -37.36
CA GLN A 527 26.47 -19.09 -37.12
C GLN A 527 27.33 -20.35 -37.29
N LEU A 528 28.09 -20.45 -38.38
CA LEU A 528 28.86 -21.66 -38.71
C LEU A 528 30.14 -21.82 -37.87
N THR A 529 30.71 -20.72 -37.39
CA THR A 529 31.93 -20.73 -36.56
C THR A 529 31.66 -20.76 -35.06
N SER A 530 30.44 -20.42 -34.63
CA SER A 530 30.02 -20.54 -33.23
C SER A 530 30.22 -21.96 -32.72
N LEU A 531 30.75 -22.11 -31.50
CA LEU A 531 30.93 -23.39 -30.83
C LEU A 531 29.62 -24.15 -30.57
N THR A 532 28.53 -23.41 -30.40
CA THR A 532 27.16 -23.91 -30.27
C THR A 532 26.42 -23.95 -31.61
N GLY A 533 27.10 -23.54 -32.69
CA GLY A 533 26.57 -23.50 -34.05
C GLY A 533 26.36 -24.88 -34.68
N PRO A 534 25.60 -24.95 -35.79
CA PRO A 534 25.12 -26.19 -36.39
C PRO A 534 26.22 -27.14 -36.87
N LEU A 535 27.45 -26.64 -37.11
CA LEU A 535 28.58 -27.48 -37.50
C LEU A 535 29.48 -27.88 -36.31
N MET A 536 29.63 -26.99 -35.32
CA MET A 536 30.60 -27.16 -34.23
C MET A 536 30.03 -27.87 -33.01
N ALA A 537 28.70 -27.82 -32.78
CA ALA A 537 28.07 -28.37 -31.57
C ALA A 537 28.45 -29.84 -31.32
N ASN A 538 28.32 -30.70 -32.34
CA ASN A 538 28.68 -32.12 -32.24
C ASN A 538 30.19 -32.37 -32.03
N ILE A 539 31.04 -31.45 -32.50
CA ILE A 539 32.50 -31.53 -32.34
C ILE A 539 32.91 -31.16 -30.92
N LEU A 540 32.26 -30.14 -30.36
CA LEU A 540 32.44 -29.72 -28.98
C LEU A 540 32.03 -30.85 -28.02
N ASP A 541 30.91 -31.53 -28.27
CA ASP A 541 30.49 -32.68 -27.48
C ASP A 541 31.48 -33.84 -27.54
N ALA A 542 32.08 -34.11 -28.70
CA ALA A 542 33.12 -35.13 -28.84
C ALA A 542 34.40 -34.77 -28.06
N ALA A 543 34.82 -33.50 -28.10
CA ALA A 543 36.00 -33.00 -27.37
C ALA A 543 35.80 -33.06 -25.85
N VAL A 544 34.60 -32.72 -25.36
CA VAL A 544 34.25 -32.80 -23.93
C VAL A 544 34.05 -34.25 -23.47
N SER A 545 33.50 -35.12 -24.33
CA SER A 545 33.24 -36.53 -23.98
C SER A 545 34.49 -37.40 -23.95
N GLY A 546 35.58 -36.96 -24.60
CA GLY A 546 36.83 -37.73 -24.71
C GLY A 546 36.73 -38.92 -25.66
N ASP A 547 35.70 -38.97 -26.50
CA ASP A 547 35.38 -40.10 -27.37
C ASP A 547 36.19 -40.00 -28.66
N THR A 548 37.48 -40.34 -28.55
CA THR A 548 38.45 -40.79 -29.57
C THR A 548 39.85 -40.46 -29.07
N ARG A 549 40.41 -41.31 -28.19
CA ARG A 549 41.87 -41.38 -28.05
C ARG A 549 42.44 -41.79 -29.40
N ARG A 550 43.01 -40.84 -30.15
CA ARG A 550 44.18 -41.15 -30.97
C ARG A 550 45.37 -41.14 -30.04
N ASP A 551 45.68 -42.31 -29.49
CA ASP A 551 47.03 -42.58 -28.98
C ASP A 551 48.01 -42.33 -30.13
N GLY A 552 48.85 -41.33 -29.96
CA GLY A 552 49.82 -40.90 -30.95
C GLY A 552 50.33 -39.51 -30.64
N GLU A 553 51.31 -39.43 -29.73
CA GLU A 553 52.14 -38.26 -29.52
C GLU A 553 52.62 -37.70 -30.87
N ARG A 554 52.02 -36.60 -31.31
CA ARG A 554 52.70 -35.64 -32.16
C ARG A 554 52.93 -34.38 -31.34
N SER A 555 54.14 -34.31 -30.80
CA SER A 555 54.75 -33.05 -30.38
C SER A 555 54.93 -32.20 -31.63
N ASP A 556 53.96 -31.35 -31.93
CA ASP A 556 54.19 -30.20 -32.81
C ASP A 556 53.91 -28.92 -32.03
N GLY A 557 54.77 -27.91 -32.24
CA GLY A 557 54.96 -26.76 -31.37
C GLY A 557 53.73 -25.84 -31.28
N GLY A 558 52.78 -26.17 -30.40
CA GLY A 558 51.64 -25.32 -30.06
C GLY A 558 52.09 -23.95 -29.54
N GLN A 559 51.50 -22.89 -30.10
CA GLN A 559 51.72 -21.50 -29.70
C GLN A 559 51.56 -21.32 -28.18
N ARG A 560 52.38 -20.43 -27.60
CA ARG A 560 52.41 -20.12 -26.16
C ARG A 560 51.09 -19.55 -25.59
N ASP A 561 50.11 -19.21 -26.42
CA ASP A 561 48.84 -18.59 -26.00
C ASP A 561 47.81 -19.58 -25.39
N ASP A 562 47.92 -20.89 -25.64
CA ASP A 562 46.94 -21.88 -25.15
C ASP A 562 47.10 -22.24 -23.65
N LEU A 563 48.14 -21.74 -22.97
CA LEU A 563 48.43 -22.00 -21.55
C LEU A 563 47.79 -20.99 -20.58
N ARG A 564 47.13 -19.95 -21.09
CA ARG A 564 46.56 -18.86 -20.28
C ARG A 564 45.14 -19.11 -19.78
N PHE A 565 44.49 -20.19 -20.22
CA PHE A 565 43.07 -20.46 -19.98
C PHE A 565 42.85 -21.55 -18.91
N GLY A 566 41.99 -21.26 -17.92
CA GLY A 566 41.71 -22.16 -16.79
C GLY A 566 42.72 -22.06 -15.65
N LEU A 567 42.75 -23.07 -14.76
CA LEU A 567 43.72 -23.18 -13.67
C LEU A 567 44.78 -24.26 -13.94
N PRO A 568 45.99 -24.12 -13.37
CA PRO A 568 46.96 -25.19 -13.36
C PRO A 568 46.44 -26.43 -12.62
N VAL A 569 46.61 -27.62 -13.22
CA VAL A 569 46.07 -28.90 -12.71
C VAL A 569 46.64 -29.23 -11.33
N GLU A 570 47.87 -28.80 -11.04
CA GLU A 570 48.55 -28.98 -9.76
C GLU A 570 47.88 -28.27 -8.57
N GLN A 571 46.95 -27.34 -8.77
CA GLN A 571 46.23 -26.67 -7.68
C GLN A 571 45.06 -27.50 -7.13
N PHE A 572 44.59 -28.50 -7.87
CA PHE A 572 43.45 -29.33 -7.47
C PHE A 572 43.89 -30.47 -6.53
N GLY A 573 43.06 -30.78 -5.53
CA GLY A 573 43.34 -31.82 -4.52
C GLY A 573 44.38 -31.43 -3.46
N LEU A 574 44.83 -30.18 -3.42
CA LEU A 574 45.75 -29.68 -2.39
C LEU A 574 45.01 -28.97 -1.25
N HIS A 575 45.36 -29.31 -0.01
CA HIS A 575 44.96 -28.55 1.18
C HIS A 575 46.09 -27.56 1.55
N PRO A 576 45.79 -26.26 1.79
CA PRO A 576 46.77 -25.29 2.26
C PRO A 576 47.45 -25.76 3.56
N LYS A 577 48.78 -25.61 3.69
CA LYS A 577 49.50 -26.12 4.86
C LYS A 577 48.97 -25.51 6.16
N ILE A 578 48.51 -26.35 7.07
CA ILE A 578 48.19 -25.98 8.46
C ILE A 578 49.53 -25.86 9.21
N ALA A 579 49.75 -24.75 9.91
CA ALA A 579 50.97 -24.58 10.70
C ALA A 579 51.00 -25.63 11.84
N GLY A 580 51.97 -26.55 11.80
CA GLY A 580 52.23 -27.52 12.89
C GLY A 580 51.74 -28.96 12.68
N THR A 581 51.21 -29.35 11.51
CA THR A 581 50.76 -30.74 11.24
C THR A 581 51.64 -31.45 10.21
N SER A 582 51.92 -32.75 10.40
CA SER A 582 52.82 -33.55 9.54
C SER A 582 52.17 -34.14 8.29
N GLU A 583 50.83 -34.18 8.22
CA GLU A 583 50.06 -34.68 7.06
C GLU A 583 48.95 -33.69 6.70
N ALA A 584 48.78 -33.40 5.40
CA ALA A 584 47.73 -32.54 4.89
C ALA A 584 46.41 -33.34 4.76
N PRO A 585 45.25 -32.79 5.19
CA PRO A 585 43.97 -33.46 5.01
C PRO A 585 43.66 -33.74 3.53
N ALA A 586 42.94 -34.83 3.25
CA ALA A 586 42.59 -35.23 1.90
C ALA A 586 41.49 -34.34 1.29
N VAL A 587 41.74 -33.81 0.08
CA VAL A 587 40.78 -33.06 -0.74
C VAL A 587 40.59 -33.83 -2.05
N ASP A 588 39.37 -33.89 -2.57
CA ASP A 588 39.09 -34.55 -3.86
C ASP A 588 39.96 -33.96 -4.98
N GLY A 589 40.50 -34.82 -5.85
CA GLY A 589 41.46 -34.43 -6.89
C GLY A 589 40.88 -33.57 -8.02
N ALA A 590 39.59 -33.26 -8.00
CA ALA A 590 38.96 -32.29 -8.89
C ALA A 590 38.45 -31.04 -8.15
N SER A 591 38.76 -30.89 -6.86
CA SER A 591 38.29 -29.81 -5.99
C SER A 591 39.43 -28.89 -5.55
N LEU A 592 39.11 -27.65 -5.20
CA LEU A 592 40.07 -26.65 -4.71
C LEU A 592 39.84 -26.41 -3.22
N CYS A 593 40.91 -26.29 -2.43
CA CYS A 593 40.81 -25.87 -1.03
C CYS A 593 41.65 -24.61 -0.79
N VAL A 594 41.03 -23.58 -0.20
CA VAL A 594 41.66 -22.29 0.09
C VAL A 594 41.41 -21.88 1.55
N ARG A 595 42.26 -21.03 2.10
CA ARG A 595 42.05 -20.43 3.42
C ARG A 595 41.55 -19.01 3.24
N ALA A 596 40.36 -18.69 3.74
CA ALA A 596 39.78 -17.36 3.60
C ALA A 596 40.53 -16.31 4.47
N PRO A 597 40.57 -15.02 4.09
CA PRO A 597 40.03 -14.48 2.83
C PRO A 597 40.95 -14.75 1.63
N GLU A 598 40.38 -15.16 0.49
CA GLU A 598 41.12 -15.48 -0.75
C GLU A 598 40.27 -15.18 -2.00
N VAL A 599 40.90 -14.79 -3.11
CA VAL A 599 40.25 -14.58 -4.42
C VAL A 599 41.05 -15.27 -5.53
N ILE A 600 40.42 -16.21 -6.25
CA ILE A 600 40.98 -16.92 -7.40
C ILE A 600 40.46 -16.27 -8.68
N ASP A 601 41.33 -15.91 -9.63
CA ASP A 601 40.99 -15.33 -10.93
C ASP A 601 41.17 -16.37 -12.07
N LEU A 602 40.12 -16.57 -12.87
CA LEU A 602 40.06 -17.52 -13.98
C LEU A 602 39.83 -16.77 -15.29
N LEU A 603 40.74 -16.95 -16.25
CA LEU A 603 40.54 -16.45 -17.62
C LEU A 603 39.99 -17.56 -18.52
N LEU A 604 38.86 -17.29 -19.19
CA LEU A 604 38.14 -18.26 -20.03
C LEU A 604 37.75 -17.62 -21.38
N PRO A 605 37.76 -18.37 -22.50
CA PRO A 605 37.27 -17.87 -23.79
C PRO A 605 35.75 -17.72 -23.78
N ALA A 606 35.23 -16.57 -24.22
CA ALA A 606 33.81 -16.26 -24.22
C ALA A 606 32.98 -17.29 -25.04
N GLU A 607 33.53 -17.78 -26.17
CA GLU A 607 32.88 -18.78 -27.02
C GLU A 607 32.57 -20.10 -26.29
N LEU A 608 33.42 -20.52 -25.34
CA LEU A 608 33.23 -21.77 -24.59
C LEU A 608 32.11 -21.64 -23.54
N LEU A 609 31.85 -20.40 -23.11
CA LEU A 609 30.90 -20.07 -22.06
C LEU A 609 29.50 -19.74 -22.59
N ASP A 610 29.33 -19.69 -23.91
CA ASP A 610 28.04 -19.41 -24.53
C ASP A 610 27.02 -20.51 -24.20
N GLY A 611 25.92 -20.11 -23.56
CA GLY A 611 24.92 -21.02 -23.01
C GLY A 611 25.39 -21.85 -21.79
N ALA A 612 26.57 -21.55 -21.23
CA ALA A 612 27.12 -22.29 -20.11
C ALA A 612 26.80 -21.63 -18.76
N GLU A 613 26.67 -22.48 -17.75
CA GLU A 613 26.60 -22.09 -16.34
C GLU A 613 27.84 -22.61 -15.63
N PHE A 614 28.46 -21.76 -14.80
CA PHE A 614 29.42 -22.24 -13.82
C PHE A 614 28.67 -22.88 -12.65
N VAL A 615 29.05 -24.11 -12.30
CA VAL A 615 28.45 -24.85 -11.18
C VAL A 615 29.55 -25.35 -10.25
N CYS A 616 29.42 -25.06 -8.96
CA CYS A 616 30.25 -25.66 -7.91
C CYS A 616 29.46 -25.78 -6.60
N GLU A 617 29.92 -26.64 -5.71
CA GLU A 617 29.43 -26.64 -4.33
C GLU A 617 30.56 -26.14 -3.42
N ALA A 618 30.25 -25.21 -2.53
CA ALA A 618 31.20 -24.64 -1.58
C ALA A 618 30.81 -25.00 -0.14
N TYR A 619 31.79 -25.44 0.66
CA TYR A 619 31.59 -25.75 2.08
C TYR A 619 32.90 -25.62 2.88
N LEU A 620 32.79 -25.60 4.20
CA LEU A 620 33.96 -25.62 5.09
C LEU A 620 34.55 -27.02 5.19
N HIS A 621 35.86 -27.14 5.11
CA HIS A 621 36.54 -28.43 5.17
C HIS A 621 36.17 -29.18 6.47
N PRO A 622 35.80 -30.48 6.44
CA PRO A 622 35.12 -31.14 7.57
C PRO A 622 35.88 -31.19 8.91
N VAL A 623 37.21 -31.05 8.86
CA VAL A 623 38.08 -31.14 10.04
C VAL A 623 38.67 -29.78 10.40
N SER A 624 39.47 -29.20 9.51
CA SER A 624 40.12 -27.90 9.68
C SER A 624 39.15 -26.71 9.62
N GLY A 625 37.97 -26.90 9.02
CA GLY A 625 36.91 -25.91 8.85
C GLY A 625 35.80 -25.94 9.90
N ARG A 626 35.87 -26.84 10.89
CA ARG A 626 34.72 -27.20 11.75
C ARG A 626 34.12 -26.03 12.54
N GLU A 627 34.95 -25.12 13.00
CA GLU A 627 34.53 -23.94 13.78
C GLU A 627 34.78 -22.62 13.02
N GLY A 628 34.96 -22.70 11.69
CA GLY A 628 35.10 -21.53 10.82
C GLY A 628 33.77 -20.92 10.42
N SER A 629 33.81 -19.73 9.84
CA SER A 629 32.65 -19.09 9.23
C SER A 629 33.07 -18.33 7.97
N VAL A 630 32.43 -18.62 6.86
CA VAL A 630 32.83 -18.02 5.57
C VAL A 630 31.63 -17.57 4.76
N GLN A 631 31.82 -16.54 3.94
CA GLN A 631 30.92 -16.24 2.83
C GLN A 631 31.72 -16.39 1.55
N VAL A 632 31.14 -17.10 0.60
CA VAL A 632 31.75 -17.34 -0.71
C VAL A 632 30.94 -16.62 -1.77
N ASP A 633 31.57 -16.20 -2.86
CA ASP A 633 30.87 -15.64 -4.01
C ASP A 633 31.62 -15.92 -5.31
N VAL A 634 30.89 -15.99 -6.42
CA VAL A 634 31.43 -16.18 -7.77
C VAL A 634 30.94 -15.07 -8.68
N SER A 635 31.86 -14.27 -9.20
CA SER A 635 31.54 -13.06 -9.96
C SER A 635 32.38 -12.96 -11.25
N THR A 636 31.88 -12.23 -12.24
CA THR A 636 32.67 -11.90 -13.45
C THR A 636 33.32 -10.52 -13.38
N THR A 637 33.15 -9.83 -12.25
CA THR A 637 33.81 -8.57 -11.91
C THR A 637 34.68 -8.77 -10.67
N ALA A 638 35.87 -8.17 -10.67
CA ALA A 638 36.82 -8.29 -9.57
C ALA A 638 36.18 -7.86 -8.22
N PRO A 639 36.11 -8.75 -7.22
CA PRO A 639 35.49 -8.45 -5.94
C PRO A 639 36.41 -7.56 -5.07
N LYS A 640 35.83 -6.70 -4.22
CA LYS A 640 36.57 -6.03 -3.16
C LYS A 640 36.73 -7.00 -1.99
N ALA A 641 37.96 -7.34 -1.62
CA ALA A 641 38.23 -8.18 -0.46
C ALA A 641 37.62 -7.53 0.81
N SER A 642 36.65 -8.21 1.42
CA SER A 642 35.99 -7.80 2.66
C SER A 642 36.26 -8.84 3.73
N SER A 643 36.62 -8.38 4.93
CA SER A 643 36.64 -9.24 6.12
C SER A 643 35.37 -9.11 6.96
N GLU A 644 34.48 -8.18 6.62
CA GLU A 644 33.19 -8.02 7.29
C GLU A 644 32.15 -8.99 6.71
N MET A 645 31.24 -9.45 7.56
CA MET A 645 30.03 -10.17 7.14
C MET A 645 29.14 -9.25 6.29
N GLN A 646 28.62 -9.77 5.19
CA GLN A 646 27.77 -9.02 4.27
C GLN A 646 26.33 -9.56 4.30
N ALA A 647 25.36 -8.65 4.14
CA ALA A 647 23.96 -9.01 4.05
C ALA A 647 23.69 -9.82 2.76
N ALA A 648 23.08 -10.99 2.89
CA ALA A 648 22.73 -11.85 1.76
C ALA A 648 21.35 -11.47 1.20
N GLY A 649 21.23 -11.32 -0.12
CA GLY A 649 19.93 -11.20 -0.79
C GLY A 649 19.26 -12.57 -0.86
N GLY A 650 17.97 -12.67 -0.50
CA GLY A 650 17.19 -13.89 -0.58
C GLY A 650 16.23 -13.89 -1.76
N THR A 651 16.19 -14.97 -2.54
CA THR A 651 15.17 -15.20 -3.57
C THR A 651 14.33 -16.42 -3.20
N ILE A 652 13.01 -16.29 -3.22
CA ILE A 652 12.11 -17.40 -2.94
C ILE A 652 12.00 -18.25 -4.20
N VAL A 653 12.47 -19.48 -4.11
CA VAL A 653 12.26 -20.50 -5.14
C VAL A 653 11.01 -21.28 -4.74
N ARG A 654 10.04 -21.38 -5.64
CA ARG A 654 8.83 -22.18 -5.46
C ARG A 654 8.96 -23.46 -6.28
N GLU A 655 8.65 -24.60 -5.68
CA GLU A 655 8.49 -25.85 -6.43
C GLU A 655 7.35 -25.70 -7.46
N LYS A 656 7.57 -26.23 -8.68
CA LYS A 656 6.61 -26.13 -9.80
C LYS A 656 5.28 -26.80 -9.42
N GLY A 657 4.17 -26.09 -9.63
CA GLY A 657 2.81 -26.66 -9.53
C GLY A 657 2.12 -26.56 -8.16
N ALA A 658 2.75 -25.98 -7.14
CA ALA A 658 2.14 -25.87 -5.81
C ALA A 658 1.26 -24.61 -5.67
N TRP A 659 -0.04 -24.80 -5.39
CA TRP A 659 -0.98 -23.75 -4.95
C TRP A 659 -0.67 -23.21 -3.55
N THR A 660 0.24 -23.85 -2.82
CA THR A 660 0.65 -23.48 -1.45
C THR A 660 2.16 -23.27 -1.39
N SER A 661 2.65 -22.59 -0.34
CA SER A 661 4.09 -22.44 -0.06
C SER A 661 4.80 -23.74 0.34
N ALA A 662 4.10 -24.88 0.35
CA ALA A 662 4.68 -26.18 0.62
C ALA A 662 5.74 -26.49 -0.46
N GLY A 663 7.01 -26.53 -0.06
CA GLY A 663 8.14 -26.76 -0.97
C GLY A 663 8.90 -25.50 -1.39
N SER A 664 8.51 -24.30 -0.96
CA SER A 664 9.31 -23.09 -1.25
C SER A 664 10.50 -22.93 -0.31
N HIS A 665 11.72 -22.87 -0.85
CA HIS A 665 12.93 -22.55 -0.10
C HIS A 665 13.50 -21.20 -0.53
N THR A 666 14.21 -20.54 0.38
CA THR A 666 14.91 -19.29 0.07
C THR A 666 16.34 -19.61 -0.32
N GLU A 667 16.72 -19.23 -1.53
CA GLU A 667 18.11 -19.26 -1.96
C GLU A 667 18.76 -17.92 -1.66
N TRP A 668 19.92 -17.99 -1.00
CA TRP A 668 20.67 -16.82 -0.56
C TRP A 668 21.83 -16.53 -1.52
N SER A 669 22.01 -15.26 -1.86
CA SER A 669 23.07 -14.82 -2.76
C SER A 669 24.47 -14.89 -2.14
N ALA A 670 24.58 -14.89 -0.82
CA ALA A 670 25.83 -14.99 -0.07
C ALA A 670 25.59 -15.45 1.37
N PRO A 671 25.02 -16.64 1.62
CA PRO A 671 24.79 -17.12 2.97
C PRO A 671 26.11 -17.34 3.72
N VAL A 672 26.06 -17.28 5.04
CA VAL A 672 27.20 -17.67 5.88
C VAL A 672 27.25 -19.19 5.94
N ILE A 673 28.37 -19.74 5.49
CA ILE A 673 28.65 -21.17 5.53
C ILE A 673 29.29 -21.51 6.87
N VAL A 674 28.66 -22.40 7.62
CA VAL A 674 29.12 -22.91 8.92
C VAL A 674 28.75 -24.38 9.07
N HIS A 675 29.52 -25.13 9.84
CA HIS A 675 29.17 -26.51 10.12
C HIS A 675 27.91 -26.64 10.99
N ASP A 676 27.07 -27.64 10.68
CA ASP A 676 25.91 -27.98 11.50
C ASP A 676 26.32 -28.37 12.92
N GLY A 677 25.67 -27.76 13.93
CA GLY A 677 25.96 -27.99 15.34
C GLY A 677 27.26 -27.38 15.88
N SER A 678 27.99 -26.59 15.08
CA SER A 678 29.19 -25.85 15.53
C SER A 678 28.86 -24.71 16.51
N GLU A 679 29.84 -24.28 17.31
CA GLU A 679 29.68 -23.07 18.13
C GLU A 679 29.61 -21.82 17.25
N ALA A 680 30.30 -21.82 16.10
CA ALA A 680 30.21 -20.76 15.09
C ALA A 680 28.77 -20.53 14.62
N ARG A 681 28.02 -21.61 14.33
CA ARG A 681 26.60 -21.52 13.94
C ARG A 681 25.74 -20.90 15.03
N ARG A 682 25.85 -21.38 16.28
CA ARG A 682 25.09 -20.85 17.42
C ARG A 682 25.37 -19.37 17.68
N ARG A 683 26.63 -18.96 17.53
CA ARG A 683 27.07 -17.56 17.68
C ARG A 683 26.44 -16.66 16.62
N ILE A 684 26.45 -17.07 15.35
CA ILE A 684 25.87 -16.28 14.25
C ILE A 684 24.34 -16.20 14.36
N GLU A 685 23.66 -17.31 14.64
CA GLU A 685 22.19 -17.33 14.85
C GLU A 685 21.78 -16.37 15.97
N ARG A 686 22.48 -16.41 17.11
CA ARG A 686 22.26 -15.48 18.22
C ARG A 686 22.46 -14.03 17.80
N SER A 687 23.53 -13.73 17.07
CA SER A 687 23.79 -12.37 16.60
C SER A 687 22.73 -11.85 15.62
N PHE A 688 22.10 -12.71 14.81
CA PHE A 688 20.98 -12.34 13.95
C PHE A 688 19.69 -12.11 14.75
N ASP A 689 19.42 -12.95 15.76
CA ASP A 689 18.29 -12.77 16.66
C ASP A 689 18.37 -11.44 17.44
N GLU A 690 19.54 -11.10 17.99
CA GLU A 690 19.76 -9.82 18.68
C GLU A 690 19.51 -8.63 17.75
N PHE A 691 20.00 -8.69 16.51
CA PHE A 691 19.74 -7.65 15.51
C PHE A 691 18.24 -7.52 15.21
N ARG A 692 17.54 -8.63 14.96
CA ARG A 692 16.09 -8.65 14.70
C ARG A 692 15.27 -8.11 15.87
N GLN A 693 15.73 -8.34 17.10
CA GLN A 693 15.06 -7.80 18.29
C GLN A 693 15.12 -6.27 18.34
N LEU A 694 16.20 -5.65 17.86
CA LEU A 694 16.35 -4.20 17.89
C LEU A 694 15.84 -3.52 16.61
N PHE A 695 16.02 -4.17 15.46
CA PHE A 695 15.71 -3.65 14.12
C PHE A 695 14.74 -4.58 13.37
N PRO A 696 13.45 -4.60 13.75
CA PRO A 696 12.45 -5.29 12.94
C PRO A 696 12.28 -4.57 11.59
N ALA A 697 11.95 -5.30 10.52
CA ALA A 697 11.73 -4.66 9.21
C ALA A 697 10.49 -3.73 9.22
N ALA A 698 9.47 -4.08 10.01
CA ALA A 698 8.31 -3.27 10.35
C ALA A 698 7.91 -3.48 11.82
N LEU A 699 7.36 -2.42 12.45
CA LEU A 699 6.87 -2.46 13.83
C LEU A 699 5.54 -3.19 13.97
N CYS A 700 4.70 -3.11 12.93
CA CYS A 700 3.44 -3.83 12.86
C CYS A 700 2.94 -3.91 11.42
N TYR A 701 1.98 -4.80 11.19
CA TYR A 701 1.18 -4.77 9.97
C TYR A 701 0.24 -3.56 10.01
N THR A 702 0.40 -2.62 9.06
CA THR A 702 -0.31 -1.34 9.11
C THR A 702 -1.72 -1.38 8.54
N ARG A 703 -2.05 -2.39 7.74
CA ARG A 703 -3.40 -2.58 7.23
C ARG A 703 -4.14 -3.46 8.23
N ILE A 704 -5.19 -2.97 8.88
CA ILE A 704 -5.94 -3.82 9.80
C ILE A 704 -6.63 -4.97 9.02
N VAL A 705 -7.09 -4.68 7.79
CA VAL A 705 -7.73 -5.64 6.88
C VAL A 705 -6.77 -6.02 5.74
N PRO A 706 -6.52 -7.32 5.50
CA PRO A 706 -5.72 -7.78 4.36
C PRO A 706 -6.40 -7.47 3.01
N VAL A 707 -5.61 -7.10 2.00
CA VAL A 707 -6.10 -6.78 0.65
C VAL A 707 -5.23 -7.38 -0.46
N ASP A 708 -4.36 -8.31 -0.08
CA ASP A 708 -3.33 -8.92 -0.91
C ASP A 708 -3.81 -10.16 -1.68
N GLU A 709 -5.03 -10.64 -1.42
CA GLU A 709 -5.60 -11.81 -2.10
C GLU A 709 -7.09 -11.62 -2.43
N VAL A 710 -7.53 -12.28 -3.53
CA VAL A 710 -8.91 -12.23 -4.02
C VAL A 710 -9.89 -12.91 -3.05
N VAL A 711 -9.40 -13.87 -2.23
CA VAL A 711 -10.20 -14.55 -1.20
C VAL A 711 -9.36 -14.77 0.07
N THR A 712 -9.70 -14.12 1.18
CA THR A 712 -9.00 -14.24 2.48
C THR A 712 -9.95 -14.66 3.60
N LEU A 713 -9.48 -15.54 4.50
CA LEU A 713 -10.18 -15.91 5.75
C LEU A 713 -9.94 -14.92 6.89
N THR A 714 -8.83 -14.19 6.80
CA THR A 714 -8.40 -13.24 7.82
C THR A 714 -9.04 -11.90 7.52
N LEU A 715 -10.06 -11.55 8.30
CA LEU A 715 -10.73 -10.25 8.24
C LEU A 715 -9.87 -9.16 8.90
N TYR A 716 -9.31 -9.48 10.06
CA TYR A 716 -8.44 -8.58 10.82
C TYR A 716 -7.15 -9.30 11.18
N PHE A 717 -6.02 -8.69 10.83
CA PHE A 717 -4.71 -9.27 11.12
C PHE A 717 -3.94 -8.44 12.13
N ARG A 718 -3.57 -9.08 13.23
CA ARG A 718 -2.84 -8.47 14.33
C ARG A 718 -1.42 -9.03 14.40
N GLU A 719 -0.45 -8.19 14.05
CA GLU A 719 0.98 -8.47 14.25
C GLU A 719 1.65 -7.20 14.77
N ASP A 720 1.60 -6.98 16.09
CA ASP A 720 2.00 -5.73 16.77
C ASP A 720 3.04 -5.92 17.89
N ASP A 721 3.68 -7.11 17.97
CA ASP A 721 4.64 -7.44 19.03
C ASP A 721 5.83 -6.46 19.07
N HIS A 722 6.40 -6.16 17.89
CA HIS A 722 7.51 -5.23 17.77
C HIS A 722 7.14 -3.82 18.24
N LEU A 723 5.97 -3.32 17.84
CA LEU A 723 5.43 -2.05 18.30
C LEU A 723 5.30 -2.03 19.83
N ARG A 724 4.65 -3.04 20.41
CA ARG A 724 4.43 -3.14 21.86
C ARG A 724 5.75 -3.19 22.64
N ARG A 725 6.70 -4.00 22.20
CA ARG A 725 7.98 -4.22 22.90
C ARG A 725 8.90 -3.00 22.82
N LEU A 726 9.00 -2.38 21.65
CA LEU A 726 9.96 -1.32 21.37
C LEU A 726 9.42 0.08 21.69
N MET A 727 8.12 0.32 21.46
CA MET A 727 7.58 1.67 21.44
C MET A 727 6.65 1.97 22.61
N LEU A 728 5.79 1.02 22.99
CA LEU A 728 4.67 1.28 23.90
C LEU A 728 5.03 1.10 25.38
N THR A 729 4.37 1.87 26.23
CA THR A 729 4.28 1.65 27.67
C THR A 729 3.29 0.52 28.00
N GLU A 730 3.28 0.05 29.25
CA GLU A 730 2.30 -0.96 29.70
C GLU A 730 0.86 -0.44 29.65
N THR A 731 0.66 0.87 29.88
CA THR A 731 -0.67 1.49 29.79
C THR A 731 -1.15 1.56 28.34
N GLU A 732 -0.31 2.04 27.42
CA GLU A 732 -0.64 2.05 25.98
C GLU A 732 -0.84 0.64 25.42
N THR A 733 -0.07 -0.33 25.90
CA THR A 733 -0.25 -1.75 25.51
C THR A 733 -1.60 -2.30 25.97
N ARG A 734 -2.01 -2.00 27.22
CA ARG A 734 -3.34 -2.39 27.71
C ARG A 734 -4.46 -1.70 26.93
N GLU A 735 -4.26 -0.44 26.57
CA GLU A 735 -5.22 0.29 25.74
C GLU A 735 -5.34 -0.32 24.34
N LEU A 736 -4.22 -0.63 23.68
CA LEU A 736 -4.20 -1.31 22.39
C LEU A 736 -4.90 -2.66 22.45
N ASN A 737 -4.65 -3.47 23.49
CA ASN A 737 -5.35 -4.74 23.69
C ASN A 737 -6.86 -4.54 23.81
N ARG A 738 -7.30 -3.58 24.64
CA ARG A 738 -8.73 -3.26 24.79
C ARG A 738 -9.36 -2.87 23.46
N HIS A 739 -8.69 -2.05 22.65
CA HIS A 739 -9.19 -1.64 21.33
C HIS A 739 -9.31 -2.83 20.36
N TRP A 740 -8.36 -3.78 20.39
CA TRP A 740 -8.48 -5.03 19.62
C TRP A 740 -9.64 -5.89 20.10
N ASP A 741 -9.80 -6.05 21.41
CA ASP A 741 -10.92 -6.81 21.98
C ASP A 741 -12.27 -6.17 21.59
N GLU A 742 -12.37 -4.85 21.62
CA GLU A 742 -13.55 -4.10 21.17
C GLU A 742 -13.81 -4.27 19.66
N LEU A 743 -12.75 -4.23 18.82
CA LEU A 743 -12.87 -4.47 17.39
C LEU A 743 -13.43 -5.87 17.10
N HIS A 744 -12.85 -6.91 17.70
CA HIS A 744 -13.33 -8.29 17.53
C HIS A 744 -14.74 -8.46 18.07
N TYR A 745 -15.06 -7.83 19.21
CA TYR A 745 -16.41 -7.85 19.78
C TYR A 745 -17.47 -7.22 18.87
N ILE A 746 -17.21 -6.01 18.37
CA ILE A 746 -18.16 -5.25 17.56
C ILE A 746 -18.31 -5.87 16.17
N SER A 747 -17.21 -6.31 15.57
CA SER A 747 -17.21 -6.88 14.21
C SER A 747 -17.81 -8.28 14.13
N ARG A 748 -17.81 -9.04 15.23
CA ARG A 748 -18.25 -10.45 15.27
C ARG A 748 -17.49 -11.31 14.27
N ASP A 749 -16.23 -10.98 14.01
CA ASP A 749 -15.39 -11.64 13.02
C ASP A 749 -15.26 -13.15 13.26
N ALA A 750 -15.19 -13.59 14.53
CA ALA A 750 -15.19 -15.00 14.89
C ALA A 750 -16.40 -15.79 14.35
N LEU A 751 -17.57 -15.14 14.20
CA LEU A 751 -18.75 -15.77 13.58
C LEU A 751 -18.66 -15.70 12.05
N ALA A 752 -18.29 -14.56 11.50
CA ALA A 752 -18.17 -14.37 10.05
C ALA A 752 -17.11 -15.29 9.42
N SER A 753 -16.04 -15.60 10.14
CA SER A 753 -15.00 -16.53 9.69
C SER A 753 -15.51 -17.97 9.51
N VAL A 754 -16.57 -18.38 10.21
CA VAL A 754 -17.21 -19.70 9.99
C VAL A 754 -17.82 -19.75 8.60
N ASP A 755 -18.65 -18.77 8.27
CA ASP A 755 -19.35 -18.69 6.98
C ASP A 755 -18.34 -18.52 5.82
N ALA A 756 -17.32 -17.69 6.02
CA ALA A 756 -16.26 -17.48 5.03
C ALA A 756 -15.44 -18.76 4.77
N LEU A 757 -15.15 -19.54 5.81
CA LEU A 757 -14.43 -20.81 5.68
C LEU A 757 -15.25 -21.86 4.93
N GLU A 758 -16.55 -21.95 5.21
CA GLU A 758 -17.44 -22.86 4.48
C GLU A 758 -17.50 -22.52 2.99
N GLN A 759 -17.67 -21.24 2.64
CA GLN A 759 -17.66 -20.79 1.24
C GLN A 759 -16.34 -21.10 0.55
N LEU A 760 -15.21 -20.84 1.21
CA LEU A 760 -13.89 -21.11 0.65
C LEU A 760 -13.63 -22.59 0.38
N ILE A 761 -14.08 -23.48 1.27
CA ILE A 761 -14.00 -24.93 1.05
C ILE A 761 -14.84 -25.33 -0.16
N GLN A 762 -16.05 -24.77 -0.32
CA GLN A 762 -16.89 -25.03 -1.49
C GLN A 762 -16.22 -24.57 -2.80
N PHE A 763 -15.60 -23.39 -2.83
CA PHE A 763 -14.86 -22.93 -4.01
C PHE A 763 -13.63 -23.79 -4.31
N ALA A 764 -12.86 -24.17 -3.28
CA ALA A 764 -11.64 -24.96 -3.46
C ALA A 764 -11.90 -26.32 -4.13
N THR A 765 -13.08 -26.91 -3.96
CA THR A 765 -13.45 -28.19 -4.62
C THR A 765 -13.50 -28.13 -6.14
N GLN A 766 -13.55 -26.92 -6.73
CA GLN A 766 -13.62 -26.73 -8.19
C GLN A 766 -12.23 -26.69 -8.83
N ASP A 767 -11.22 -26.17 -8.11
CA ASP A 767 -9.89 -25.84 -8.64
C ASP A 767 -8.72 -26.53 -7.90
N GLY A 768 -8.97 -27.32 -6.84
CA GLY A 768 -7.91 -27.96 -6.05
C GLY A 768 -8.36 -28.91 -4.94
N ASP A 769 -7.42 -29.27 -4.06
CA ASP A 769 -7.69 -30.13 -2.89
C ASP A 769 -8.19 -29.29 -1.69
N PRO A 770 -9.46 -29.43 -1.28
CA PRO A 770 -10.01 -28.69 -0.15
C PRO A 770 -9.39 -29.08 1.22
N SER A 771 -8.68 -30.21 1.30
CA SER A 771 -8.07 -30.70 2.56
C SER A 771 -7.06 -29.71 3.18
N VAL A 772 -6.55 -28.76 2.38
CA VAL A 772 -5.63 -27.70 2.83
C VAL A 772 -6.23 -26.77 3.91
N PHE A 773 -7.56 -26.69 3.98
CA PHE A 773 -8.30 -25.87 4.95
C PHE A 773 -8.79 -26.65 6.18
N GLU A 774 -8.68 -27.98 6.22
CA GLU A 774 -9.10 -28.81 7.36
C GLU A 774 -8.50 -28.36 8.72
N PRO A 775 -7.23 -27.93 8.81
CA PRO A 775 -6.66 -27.48 10.08
C PRO A 775 -7.35 -26.24 10.66
N LEU A 776 -8.09 -25.47 9.84
CA LEU A 776 -8.78 -24.24 10.26
C LEU A 776 -10.21 -24.50 10.76
N LEU A 777 -10.82 -25.65 10.48
CA LEU A 777 -12.20 -25.95 10.86
C LEU A 777 -12.42 -25.89 12.38
N LYS A 778 -11.60 -26.62 13.14
CA LYS A 778 -11.73 -26.69 14.59
C LYS A 778 -11.40 -25.37 15.28
N PRO A 779 -10.26 -24.69 15.00
CA PRO A 779 -9.97 -23.38 15.60
C PRO A 779 -11.06 -22.34 15.34
N THR A 780 -11.59 -22.27 14.12
CA THR A 780 -12.66 -21.33 13.77
C THR A 780 -13.95 -21.64 14.52
N ALA A 781 -14.34 -22.92 14.64
CA ALA A 781 -15.51 -23.33 15.41
C ALA A 781 -15.35 -23.05 16.93
N ASP A 782 -14.19 -23.36 17.49
CA ASP A 782 -13.87 -23.11 18.90
C ASP A 782 -13.88 -21.59 19.21
N ALA A 783 -13.33 -20.77 18.31
CA ALA A 783 -13.36 -19.31 18.42
C ALA A 783 -14.79 -18.76 18.34
N ALA A 784 -15.61 -19.25 17.41
CA ALA A 784 -17.02 -18.89 17.30
C ALA A 784 -17.82 -19.23 18.57
N GLU A 785 -17.58 -20.41 19.17
CA GLU A 785 -18.27 -20.79 20.41
C GLU A 785 -17.80 -19.97 21.61
N ALA A 786 -16.49 -19.71 21.73
CA ALA A 786 -15.96 -18.79 22.73
C ALA A 786 -16.59 -17.40 22.59
N PHE A 787 -16.71 -16.89 21.36
CA PHE A 787 -17.36 -15.60 21.09
C PHE A 787 -18.84 -15.60 21.50
N ARG A 788 -19.61 -16.64 21.15
CA ARG A 788 -21.02 -16.78 21.58
C ARG A 788 -21.16 -16.83 23.09
N LYS A 789 -20.19 -17.39 23.80
CA LYS A 789 -20.17 -17.37 25.27
C LYS A 789 -19.94 -15.94 25.79
N THR A 790 -18.96 -15.22 25.25
CA THR A 790 -18.69 -13.82 25.60
C THR A 790 -19.91 -12.92 25.38
N VAL A 791 -20.61 -13.07 24.24
CA VAL A 791 -21.84 -12.32 23.94
C VAL A 791 -22.94 -12.63 24.97
N ARG A 792 -23.09 -13.88 25.40
CA ARG A 792 -24.07 -14.25 26.44
C ARG A 792 -23.74 -13.65 27.81
N GLU A 793 -22.45 -13.64 28.16
CA GLU A 793 -21.98 -13.10 29.45
C GLU A 793 -22.06 -11.56 29.52
N SER A 794 -21.97 -10.88 28.37
CA SER A 794 -22.05 -9.41 28.29
C SER A 794 -23.49 -8.87 28.37
N GLU A 795 -24.51 -9.66 28.03
CA GLU A 795 -25.91 -9.19 27.95
C GLU A 795 -26.38 -8.52 29.26
N SER A 796 -26.02 -9.10 30.40
CA SER A 796 -26.37 -8.56 31.72
C SER A 796 -25.71 -7.21 32.00
N GLN A 797 -24.47 -7.03 31.53
CA GLN A 797 -23.70 -5.80 31.68
C GLN A 797 -24.25 -4.70 30.77
N HIS A 798 -24.67 -5.05 29.56
CA HIS A 798 -25.33 -4.10 28.65
C HIS A 798 -26.64 -3.56 29.24
N LEU A 799 -27.46 -4.42 29.83
CA LEU A 799 -28.69 -3.98 30.50
C LEU A 799 -28.36 -3.09 31.72
N ALA A 800 -27.35 -3.44 32.51
CA ALA A 800 -26.90 -2.59 33.62
C ALA A 800 -26.39 -1.22 33.13
N ALA A 801 -25.64 -1.19 32.03
CA ALA A 801 -25.16 0.04 31.40
C ALA A 801 -26.31 0.91 30.86
N LEU A 802 -27.34 0.30 30.27
CA LEU A 802 -28.56 1.00 29.85
C LEU A 802 -29.28 1.64 31.03
N LEU A 803 -29.39 0.94 32.17
CA LEU A 803 -30.01 1.49 33.37
C LEU A 803 -29.19 2.66 33.95
N SER A 804 -27.87 2.52 34.00
CA SER A 804 -26.98 3.63 34.40
C SER A 804 -27.05 4.81 33.41
N PHE A 805 -27.25 4.55 32.12
CA PHE A 805 -27.56 5.59 31.16
C PHE A 805 -28.91 6.25 31.46
N ALA A 806 -29.96 5.49 31.78
CA ALA A 806 -31.28 6.02 32.09
C ALA A 806 -31.25 6.94 33.33
N GLU A 807 -30.46 6.63 34.35
CA GLU A 807 -30.23 7.53 35.51
C GLU A 807 -29.68 8.89 35.08
N ARG A 808 -28.70 8.89 34.17
CA ARG A 808 -28.11 10.12 33.62
C ARG A 808 -29.08 10.86 32.71
N ALA A 809 -29.78 10.14 31.84
CA ALA A 809 -30.74 10.67 30.88
C ALA A 809 -31.94 11.33 31.58
N TRP A 810 -32.43 10.73 32.66
CA TRP A 810 -33.53 11.26 33.47
C TRP A 810 -33.05 12.17 34.60
N ARG A 811 -31.73 12.38 34.71
CA ARG A 811 -31.05 13.36 35.58
C ARG A 811 -31.25 13.11 37.08
N ARG A 812 -31.55 11.87 37.44
CA ARG A 812 -31.79 11.42 38.83
C ARG A 812 -31.64 9.90 38.94
N PRO A 813 -31.42 9.35 40.14
CA PRO A 813 -31.44 7.91 40.37
C PRO A 813 -32.78 7.32 39.94
N LEU A 814 -32.74 6.13 39.35
CA LEU A 814 -33.95 5.39 39.04
C LEU A 814 -34.66 5.00 40.33
N SER A 815 -35.97 5.20 40.39
CA SER A 815 -36.77 4.56 41.43
C SER A 815 -36.79 3.05 41.20
N GLU A 816 -37.00 2.26 42.25
CA GLU A 816 -37.11 0.81 42.16
C GLU A 816 -38.16 0.40 41.10
N ALA A 817 -39.35 1.02 41.16
CA ALA A 817 -40.41 0.81 40.17
C ALA A 817 -39.99 1.12 38.73
N SER A 818 -39.22 2.19 38.50
CA SER A 818 -38.76 2.54 37.15
C SER A 818 -37.66 1.62 36.63
N SER A 819 -36.77 1.17 37.52
CA SER A 819 -35.76 0.17 37.21
C SER A 819 -36.42 -1.17 36.85
N GLU A 820 -37.42 -1.59 37.62
CA GLU A 820 -38.24 -2.77 37.35
C GLU A 820 -39.03 -2.65 36.04
N GLU A 821 -39.60 -1.49 35.73
CA GLU A 821 -40.31 -1.26 34.46
C GLU A 821 -39.38 -1.46 33.25
N LEU A 822 -38.17 -0.88 33.28
CA LEU A 822 -37.20 -1.01 32.19
C LEU A 822 -36.67 -2.45 32.07
N ARG A 823 -36.38 -3.11 33.20
CA ARG A 823 -35.95 -4.52 33.21
C ARG A 823 -37.07 -5.45 32.73
N GLY A 824 -38.29 -5.19 33.17
CA GLY A 824 -39.49 -5.93 32.79
C GLY A 824 -39.80 -5.80 31.30
N LEU A 825 -39.69 -4.57 30.75
CA LEU A 825 -39.81 -4.33 29.31
C LEU A 825 -38.76 -5.13 28.54
N TYR A 826 -37.48 -5.03 28.91
CA TYR A 826 -36.41 -5.79 28.27
C TYR A 826 -36.69 -7.31 28.32
N ALA A 827 -37.07 -7.83 29.49
CA ALA A 827 -37.35 -9.25 29.68
C ALA A 827 -38.56 -9.71 28.84
N GLN A 828 -39.61 -8.90 28.77
CA GLN A 828 -40.79 -9.19 27.96
C GLN A 828 -40.46 -9.23 26.47
N LEU A 829 -39.70 -8.24 25.97
CA LEU A 829 -39.24 -8.23 24.58
C LEU A 829 -38.39 -9.47 24.23
N ARG A 830 -37.52 -9.91 25.14
CA ARG A 830 -36.80 -11.18 24.98
C ARG A 830 -37.72 -12.40 24.96
N SER A 831 -38.77 -12.42 25.79
CA SER A 831 -39.76 -13.51 25.80
C SER A 831 -40.63 -13.56 24.54
N ASP A 832 -40.85 -12.41 23.92
CA ASP A 832 -41.59 -12.27 22.65
C ASP A 832 -40.73 -12.66 21.42
N GLY A 833 -39.48 -13.10 21.64
CA GLY A 833 -38.60 -13.63 20.60
C GLY A 833 -37.61 -12.63 20.00
N LEU A 834 -37.52 -11.40 20.51
CA LEU A 834 -36.51 -10.45 20.04
C LEU A 834 -35.10 -10.87 20.47
N SER A 835 -34.12 -10.53 19.63
CA SER A 835 -32.71 -10.66 19.95
C SER A 835 -32.31 -9.74 21.13
N HIS A 836 -31.14 -9.99 21.73
CA HIS A 836 -30.59 -9.11 22.78
C HIS A 836 -30.52 -7.66 22.31
N ASP A 837 -29.95 -7.44 21.12
CA ASP A 837 -29.66 -6.10 20.59
C ASP A 837 -30.94 -5.34 20.28
N ASP A 838 -31.95 -6.00 19.70
CA ASP A 838 -33.24 -5.39 19.38
C ASP A 838 -34.02 -5.03 20.66
N ALA A 839 -34.04 -5.94 21.64
CA ALA A 839 -34.70 -5.70 22.91
C ALA A 839 -34.02 -4.57 23.69
N LEU A 840 -32.68 -4.52 23.68
CA LEU A 840 -31.90 -3.44 24.31
C LEU A 840 -32.15 -2.10 23.59
N THR A 841 -32.16 -2.10 22.26
CA THR A 841 -32.43 -0.91 21.43
C THR A 841 -33.82 -0.35 21.69
N ALA A 842 -34.85 -1.19 21.72
CA ALA A 842 -36.22 -0.76 22.02
C ALA A 842 -36.35 -0.24 23.46
N THR A 843 -35.67 -0.88 24.42
CA THR A 843 -35.62 -0.39 25.81
C THR A 843 -34.90 0.96 25.91
N PHE A 844 -33.84 1.17 25.13
CA PHE A 844 -33.13 2.44 25.05
C PHE A 844 -34.01 3.53 24.43
N GLN A 845 -34.75 3.23 23.36
CA GLN A 845 -35.75 4.13 22.78
C GLN A 845 -36.81 4.53 23.80
N ARG A 846 -37.32 3.57 24.61
CA ARG A 846 -38.26 3.85 25.71
C ARG A 846 -37.71 4.88 26.71
N VAL A 847 -36.40 4.84 27.01
CA VAL A 847 -35.72 5.83 27.87
C VAL A 847 -35.74 7.22 27.23
N LEU A 848 -35.46 7.31 25.93
CA LEU A 848 -35.39 8.59 25.18
C LEU A 848 -36.76 9.22 24.89
N VAL A 849 -37.83 8.43 24.77
CA VAL A 849 -39.19 8.97 24.58
C VAL A 849 -39.95 9.16 25.89
N ALA A 850 -39.33 8.85 27.03
CA ALA A 850 -39.96 9.02 28.34
C ALA A 850 -40.15 10.52 28.66
N PRO A 851 -41.27 10.90 29.32
CA PRO A 851 -41.47 12.27 29.79
C PRO A 851 -40.33 12.79 30.67
N SER A 852 -39.70 11.92 31.47
CA SER A 852 -38.55 12.26 32.31
C SER A 852 -37.28 12.63 31.53
N PHE A 853 -37.16 12.23 30.26
CA PHE A 853 -36.09 12.67 29.37
C PHE A 853 -36.48 13.97 28.67
N LEU A 854 -37.64 13.97 27.99
CA LEU A 854 -38.13 15.07 27.14
C LEU A 854 -38.40 16.37 27.90
N TYR A 855 -38.84 16.27 29.16
CA TYR A 855 -39.19 17.42 29.99
C TYR A 855 -38.35 17.46 31.28
N ARG A 856 -38.06 18.68 31.74
CA ARG A 856 -37.55 18.92 33.10
C ARG A 856 -38.75 19.01 34.05
N ILE A 857 -39.23 17.84 34.49
CA ILE A 857 -40.39 17.74 35.37
C ILE A 857 -39.96 18.03 36.80
N GLU A 858 -40.62 19.00 37.41
CA GLU A 858 -40.45 19.35 38.82
C GLU A 858 -41.74 19.04 39.56
N ARG A 859 -41.63 18.63 40.83
CA ARG A 859 -42.81 18.28 41.65
C ARG A 859 -43.25 19.49 42.48
N PRO A 860 -44.36 20.17 42.12
CA PRO A 860 -44.90 21.22 42.96
C PRO A 860 -45.42 20.63 44.28
N GLY A 861 -45.26 21.39 45.37
CA GLY A 861 -45.88 21.05 46.65
C GLY A 861 -47.40 21.24 46.63
N ASP A 862 -48.08 20.76 47.67
CA ASP A 862 -49.52 21.01 47.84
C ASP A 862 -49.78 22.47 48.26
N GLY A 863 -50.91 23.06 47.82
CA GLY A 863 -51.32 24.42 48.19
C GLY A 863 -50.90 25.51 47.21
N SER A 864 -50.97 26.77 47.64
CA SER A 864 -50.65 27.97 46.83
C SER A 864 -49.24 28.52 47.07
N GLU A 865 -48.59 28.11 48.17
CA GLU A 865 -47.30 28.66 48.59
C GLU A 865 -46.12 28.10 47.77
N PRO A 866 -45.07 28.90 47.52
CA PRO A 866 -43.83 28.38 46.95
C PRO A 866 -43.12 27.42 47.91
N VAL A 867 -42.67 26.28 47.39
CA VAL A 867 -41.88 25.28 48.14
C VAL A 867 -40.51 25.08 47.51
N PRO A 868 -39.46 24.73 48.27
CA PRO A 868 -38.15 24.41 47.70
C PRO A 868 -38.22 23.29 46.67
N VAL A 869 -37.51 23.45 45.55
CA VAL A 869 -37.26 22.32 44.64
C VAL A 869 -36.35 21.30 45.32
N ASN A 870 -36.48 20.02 44.95
CA ASN A 870 -35.62 18.99 45.52
C ASN A 870 -34.18 19.10 44.98
N GLN A 871 -33.27 18.36 45.61
CA GLN A 871 -31.83 18.43 45.31
C GLN A 871 -31.48 18.09 43.85
N TRP A 872 -32.18 17.12 43.25
CA TRP A 872 -31.97 16.69 41.86
C TRP A 872 -32.56 17.67 40.85
N GLU A 873 -33.70 18.26 41.18
CA GLU A 873 -34.31 19.36 40.43
C GLU A 873 -33.40 20.59 40.45
N LEU A 874 -32.83 20.95 41.62
CA LEU A 874 -31.90 22.06 41.75
C LEU A 874 -30.60 21.83 40.97
N ALA A 875 -30.03 20.62 41.02
CA ALA A 875 -28.89 20.23 40.19
C ALA A 875 -29.21 20.39 38.69
N SER A 876 -30.41 19.96 38.28
CA SER A 876 -30.88 20.08 36.89
C SER A 876 -31.12 21.54 36.48
N ARG A 877 -31.68 22.39 37.34
CA ARG A 877 -31.83 23.82 37.09
C ARG A 877 -30.46 24.46 36.88
N LEU A 878 -29.49 24.18 37.76
CA LEU A 878 -28.13 24.72 37.67
C LEU A 878 -27.40 24.26 36.40
N SER A 879 -27.47 22.96 36.07
CA SER A 879 -26.79 22.39 34.91
C SER A 879 -27.38 22.87 33.57
N TYR A 880 -28.71 23.01 33.47
CA TYR A 880 -29.34 23.52 32.25
C TYR A 880 -29.22 25.04 32.11
N PHE A 881 -29.19 25.77 33.22
CA PHE A 881 -28.92 27.20 33.19
C PHE A 881 -27.51 27.46 32.67
N LEU A 882 -26.48 26.84 33.24
CA LEU A 882 -25.09 27.18 32.92
C LEU A 882 -24.51 26.38 31.74
N TRP A 883 -24.90 25.12 31.56
CA TRP A 883 -24.29 24.24 30.58
C TRP A 883 -25.28 23.65 29.57
N SER A 884 -26.57 23.97 29.64
CA SER A 884 -27.60 23.40 28.76
C SER A 884 -27.47 21.87 28.61
N SER A 885 -27.16 21.18 29.71
CA SER A 885 -26.79 19.76 29.75
C SER A 885 -27.27 19.10 31.05
N ALA A 886 -27.26 17.76 31.06
CA ALA A 886 -27.45 16.99 32.30
C ALA A 886 -26.40 17.35 33.38
N PRO A 887 -26.75 17.23 34.68
CA PRO A 887 -25.82 17.42 35.78
C PRO A 887 -24.63 16.46 35.69
N ASP A 888 -23.44 16.97 35.99
CA ASP A 888 -22.24 16.16 36.09
C ASP A 888 -22.20 15.36 37.40
N ASP A 889 -21.23 14.47 37.51
CA ASP A 889 -21.13 13.51 38.61
C ASP A 889 -21.00 14.21 39.97
N GLU A 890 -20.29 15.34 40.05
CA GLU A 890 -20.16 16.14 41.27
C GLU A 890 -21.51 16.73 41.70
N LEU A 891 -22.27 17.36 40.79
CA LEU A 891 -23.62 17.84 41.10
C LEU A 891 -24.56 16.69 41.51
N ARG A 892 -24.47 15.54 40.85
CA ARG A 892 -25.28 14.36 41.22
C ARG A 892 -24.92 13.84 42.62
N GLN A 893 -23.64 13.82 42.98
CA GLN A 893 -23.19 13.41 44.32
C GLN A 893 -23.67 14.40 45.39
N LEU A 894 -23.54 15.71 45.15
CA LEU A 894 -24.04 16.74 46.08
C LEU A 894 -25.55 16.70 46.22
N ALA A 895 -26.26 16.43 45.13
CA ALA A 895 -27.71 16.25 45.14
C ALA A 895 -28.10 15.04 46.00
N SER A 896 -27.41 13.91 45.80
CA SER A 896 -27.60 12.70 46.60
C SER A 896 -27.29 12.92 48.09
N ALA A 897 -26.32 13.77 48.41
CA ALA A 897 -25.92 14.09 49.77
C ALA A 897 -26.79 15.16 50.45
N GLY A 898 -27.77 15.75 49.75
CA GLY A 898 -28.63 16.79 50.32
C GLY A 898 -27.95 18.15 50.50
N ARG A 899 -26.80 18.39 49.86
CA ARG A 899 -25.95 19.56 50.13
C ARG A 899 -26.20 20.75 49.22
N LEU A 900 -26.89 20.58 48.08
CA LEU A 900 -27.13 21.67 47.12
C LEU A 900 -28.12 22.72 47.63
N SER A 901 -28.85 22.49 48.73
CA SER A 901 -29.64 23.54 49.36
C SER A 901 -28.82 24.51 50.21
N ASP A 902 -27.55 24.19 50.52
CA ASP A 902 -26.66 25.12 51.19
C ASP A 902 -26.22 26.22 50.21
N GLU A 903 -26.36 27.48 50.62
CA GLU A 903 -26.04 28.62 49.74
C GLU A 903 -24.54 28.73 49.44
N ALA A 904 -23.67 28.41 50.41
CA ALA A 904 -22.23 28.43 50.20
C ALA A 904 -21.80 27.34 49.21
N GLU A 905 -22.44 26.16 49.27
CA GLU A 905 -22.23 25.08 48.31
C GLU A 905 -22.71 25.48 46.90
N LEU A 906 -23.90 26.07 46.76
CA LEU A 906 -24.40 26.59 45.47
C LEU A 906 -23.45 27.61 44.85
N LYS A 907 -22.96 28.56 45.66
CA LYS A 907 -21.98 29.56 45.23
C LYS A 907 -20.66 28.92 44.81
N SER A 908 -20.24 27.84 45.47
CA SER A 908 -19.04 27.08 45.11
C SER A 908 -19.22 26.39 43.76
N GLN A 909 -20.34 25.71 43.57
CA GLN A 909 -20.68 25.01 42.32
C GLN A 909 -20.84 25.99 41.15
N LEU A 910 -21.48 27.14 41.34
CA LEU A 910 -21.53 28.20 40.32
C LEU A 910 -20.11 28.61 39.88
N ARG A 911 -19.22 28.92 40.83
CA ARG A 911 -17.82 29.31 40.52
C ARG A 911 -17.05 28.21 39.78
N ARG A 912 -17.23 26.95 40.17
CA ARG A 912 -16.64 25.80 39.48
C ARG A 912 -17.15 25.71 38.05
N MET A 913 -18.47 25.76 37.86
CA MET A 913 -19.11 25.58 36.57
C MET A 913 -18.84 26.72 35.59
N LEU A 914 -18.62 27.94 36.09
CA LEU A 914 -18.22 29.08 35.28
C LEU A 914 -16.81 28.92 34.68
N ARG A 915 -15.92 28.18 35.34
CA ARG A 915 -14.55 27.92 34.85
C ARG A 915 -14.48 26.75 33.86
N ASP A 916 -15.54 25.97 33.74
CA ASP A 916 -15.61 24.80 32.86
C ASP A 916 -15.88 25.23 31.41
N GLU A 917 -15.28 24.57 30.43
CA GLU A 917 -15.46 24.88 29.01
C GLU A 917 -16.91 24.74 28.52
N ARG A 918 -17.74 23.94 29.20
CA ARG A 918 -19.17 23.79 28.91
C ARG A 918 -19.95 25.08 29.08
N ILE A 919 -19.40 26.08 29.79
CA ILE A 919 -20.02 27.41 29.93
C ILE A 919 -20.23 28.12 28.59
N ARG A 920 -19.48 27.73 27.55
CA ARG A 920 -19.73 28.18 26.17
C ARG A 920 -21.17 27.97 25.71
N ARG A 921 -21.88 26.99 26.30
CA ARG A 921 -23.29 26.76 26.00
C ARG A 921 -24.20 27.83 26.57
N LEU A 922 -23.88 28.44 27.72
CA LEU A 922 -24.61 29.62 28.19
C LEU A 922 -24.38 30.82 27.24
N ALA A 923 -23.16 30.99 26.71
CA ALA A 923 -22.90 32.00 25.68
C ALA A 923 -23.79 31.80 24.44
N THR A 924 -23.87 30.57 23.93
CA THR A 924 -24.69 30.23 22.76
C THR A 924 -26.20 30.29 23.06
N GLU A 925 -26.66 29.55 24.07
CA GLU A 925 -28.10 29.32 24.31
C GLU A 925 -28.80 30.48 25.00
N CYS A 926 -28.09 31.30 25.79
CA CYS A 926 -28.69 32.47 26.43
C CYS A 926 -28.31 33.76 25.71
N PHE A 927 -27.02 34.05 25.58
CA PHE A 927 -26.59 35.37 25.09
C PHE A 927 -26.77 35.52 23.58
N CYS A 928 -26.42 34.53 22.75
CA CYS A 928 -26.67 34.64 21.32
C CYS A 928 -28.17 34.67 20.99
N GLN A 929 -29.02 33.95 21.74
CA GLN A 929 -30.48 34.08 21.63
C GLN A 929 -30.96 35.49 22.02
N TRP A 930 -30.48 36.02 23.15
CA TRP A 930 -30.80 37.39 23.56
C TRP A 930 -30.39 38.40 22.47
N LEU A 931 -29.18 38.31 21.95
CA LEU A 931 -28.65 39.20 20.91
C LEU A 931 -29.29 38.96 19.53
N GLN A 932 -30.18 37.98 19.39
CA GLN A 932 -30.86 37.55 18.15
C GLN A 932 -29.93 37.03 17.05
N ILE A 933 -28.81 36.43 17.44
CA ILE A 933 -27.82 35.82 16.55
C ILE A 933 -27.67 34.31 16.81
N TYR A 934 -28.68 33.67 17.40
CA TYR A 934 -28.71 32.21 17.52
C TYR A 934 -28.78 31.58 16.12
N ASP A 935 -28.04 30.49 15.92
CA ASP A 935 -27.85 29.80 14.62
C ASP A 935 -27.39 30.75 13.49
N PHE A 936 -26.55 31.76 13.82
CA PHE A 936 -26.08 32.73 12.82
C PHE A 936 -25.28 32.09 11.69
N ASP A 937 -24.57 31.00 11.95
CA ASP A 937 -23.85 30.20 10.96
C ASP A 937 -24.78 29.59 9.90
N GLN A 938 -26.10 29.53 10.14
CA GLN A 938 -27.12 29.10 9.19
C GLN A 938 -27.75 30.26 8.39
N LEU A 939 -27.24 31.49 8.52
CA LEU A 939 -27.76 32.64 7.78
C LEU A 939 -27.32 32.60 6.31
N ASP A 940 -28.23 32.25 5.40
CA ASP A 940 -27.96 32.16 3.96
C ASP A 940 -28.57 33.30 3.13
N GLU A 941 -29.22 34.26 3.77
CA GLU A 941 -29.97 35.33 3.10
C GLU A 941 -29.06 36.43 2.51
N LYS A 942 -27.75 36.41 2.79
CA LYS A 942 -26.82 37.43 2.27
C LYS A 942 -26.50 37.19 0.81
N SER A 943 -26.51 38.27 0.03
CA SER A 943 -26.28 38.19 -1.41
C SER A 943 -24.82 37.84 -1.71
N ASP A 944 -24.56 36.64 -2.22
CA ASP A 944 -23.23 36.21 -2.67
C ASP A 944 -22.62 37.14 -3.73
N ARG A 945 -23.47 37.75 -4.59
CA ARG A 945 -23.02 38.77 -5.56
C ARG A 945 -22.35 39.98 -4.91
N HIS A 946 -22.88 40.44 -3.77
CA HIS A 946 -22.40 41.66 -3.10
C HIS A 946 -21.37 41.32 -2.02
N PHE A 947 -21.47 40.14 -1.41
CA PHE A 947 -20.69 39.70 -0.26
C PHE A 947 -20.14 38.28 -0.44
N PRO A 948 -19.29 38.02 -1.45
CA PRO A 948 -18.84 36.66 -1.79
C PRO A 948 -18.04 35.98 -0.68
N SER A 949 -17.44 36.74 0.24
CA SER A 949 -16.70 36.20 1.38
C SER A 949 -17.59 35.74 2.54
N PHE A 950 -18.88 36.12 2.55
CA PHE A 950 -19.74 35.92 3.72
C PHE A 950 -19.96 34.44 4.05
N GLN A 951 -20.18 33.58 3.05
CA GLN A 951 -20.40 32.15 3.24
C GLN A 951 -19.22 31.47 3.95
N GLY A 952 -17.99 31.87 3.62
CA GLY A 952 -16.78 31.37 4.27
C GLY A 952 -16.51 31.98 5.66
N LEU A 953 -17.18 33.07 6.04
CA LEU A 953 -16.93 33.82 7.27
C LEU A 953 -18.03 33.67 8.33
N LYS A 954 -19.26 33.32 7.97
CA LYS A 954 -20.42 33.34 8.89
C LYS A 954 -20.20 32.51 10.16
N SER A 955 -19.59 31.34 10.04
CA SER A 955 -19.25 30.48 11.19
C SER A 955 -18.21 31.11 12.10
N ASP A 956 -17.21 31.79 11.54
CA ASP A 956 -16.18 32.50 12.30
C ASP A 956 -16.76 33.72 13.02
N MET A 957 -17.59 34.51 12.34
CA MET A 957 -18.31 35.63 12.95
C MET A 957 -19.15 35.16 14.15
N TYR A 958 -19.80 34.02 14.04
CA TYR A 958 -20.58 33.46 15.14
C TYR A 958 -19.69 32.98 16.28
N LYS A 959 -18.59 32.31 15.94
CA LYS A 959 -17.64 31.75 16.89
C LYS A 959 -16.92 32.82 17.71
N GLU A 960 -16.60 33.98 17.13
CA GLU A 960 -16.06 35.13 17.86
C GLU A 960 -16.96 35.48 19.06
N VAL A 961 -18.27 35.63 18.82
CA VAL A 961 -19.21 36.06 19.86
C VAL A 961 -19.30 35.00 20.97
N GLN A 962 -19.32 33.72 20.60
CA GLN A 962 -19.33 32.61 21.55
C GLN A 962 -18.06 32.61 22.42
N LEU A 963 -16.89 32.77 21.81
CA LEU A 963 -15.61 32.80 22.52
C LEU A 963 -15.51 34.02 23.43
N TYR A 964 -15.91 35.19 22.94
CA TYR A 964 -15.90 36.43 23.70
C TYR A 964 -16.74 36.35 24.98
N ILE A 965 -17.97 35.86 24.86
CA ILE A 965 -18.88 35.74 26.02
C ILE A 965 -18.41 34.62 26.96
N SER A 966 -17.86 33.53 26.42
CA SER A 966 -17.28 32.46 27.24
C SER A 966 -16.12 32.99 28.09
N ASP A 967 -15.22 33.77 27.48
CA ASP A 967 -14.13 34.44 28.18
C ASP A 967 -14.66 35.39 29.26
N LEU A 968 -15.64 36.23 28.93
CA LEU A 968 -16.28 37.15 29.88
C LEU A 968 -16.81 36.42 31.11
N LEU A 969 -17.48 35.27 30.91
CA LEU A 969 -18.01 34.41 31.98
C LEU A 969 -16.90 33.79 32.82
N GLN A 970 -15.85 33.27 32.19
CA GLN A 970 -14.76 32.54 32.85
C GLN A 970 -13.84 33.45 33.66
N ARG A 971 -13.54 34.65 33.14
CA ARG A 971 -12.68 35.64 33.81
C ARG A 971 -13.42 36.52 34.83
N ASP A 972 -14.72 36.28 35.01
CA ASP A 972 -15.60 37.11 35.81
C ASP A 972 -15.52 38.60 35.43
N GLY A 973 -15.70 38.88 34.14
CA GLY A 973 -15.64 40.24 33.60
C GLY A 973 -16.86 41.09 33.96
N SER A 974 -16.73 42.40 33.71
CA SER A 974 -17.85 43.32 33.85
C SER A 974 -18.85 43.09 32.72
N VAL A 975 -20.15 43.02 33.02
CA VAL A 975 -21.18 42.91 31.98
C VAL A 975 -21.20 44.13 31.03
N LEU A 976 -20.59 45.25 31.43
CA LEU A 976 -20.42 46.43 30.59
C LEU A 976 -19.39 46.20 29.48
N ASP A 977 -18.45 45.26 29.65
CA ASP A 977 -17.46 44.89 28.63
C ASP A 977 -18.13 44.40 27.33
N LEU A 978 -19.38 43.89 27.41
CA LEU A 978 -20.21 43.61 26.24
C LEU A 978 -20.36 44.82 25.30
N PHE A 979 -20.14 46.05 25.78
CA PHE A 979 -20.25 47.28 25.00
C PHE A 979 -18.92 48.03 24.84
N GLU A 980 -18.03 47.99 25.82
CA GLU A 980 -16.74 48.74 25.83
C GLU A 980 -15.45 47.90 25.72
N SER A 981 -15.54 46.65 25.25
CA SER A 981 -14.35 45.82 25.05
C SER A 981 -13.30 46.45 24.13
N ASP A 982 -12.02 46.31 24.48
CA ASP A 982 -10.87 46.61 23.60
C ASP A 982 -10.17 45.33 23.10
N HIS A 983 -10.85 44.18 23.12
CA HIS A 983 -10.33 42.95 22.54
C HIS A 983 -11.41 42.16 21.78
N ALA A 984 -10.94 41.30 20.87
CA ALA A 984 -11.75 40.34 20.10
C ALA A 984 -11.05 38.98 20.02
N PHE A 985 -11.81 37.93 19.70
CA PHE A 985 -11.27 36.61 19.40
C PHE A 985 -11.37 36.37 17.90
N VAL A 986 -10.24 36.11 17.25
CA VAL A 986 -10.16 35.99 15.78
C VAL A 986 -9.26 34.84 15.35
N ASN A 987 -9.57 34.24 14.20
CA ASN A 987 -8.65 33.46 13.38
C ASN A 987 -8.16 34.32 12.20
N SER A 988 -7.36 33.76 11.28
CA SER A 988 -6.83 34.51 10.13
C SER A 988 -7.92 35.12 9.24
N ALA A 989 -9.00 34.39 8.96
CA ALA A 989 -10.06 34.85 8.06
C ALA A 989 -10.83 36.03 8.65
N LEU A 990 -11.24 35.94 9.92
CA LEU A 990 -11.95 37.02 10.60
C LEU A 990 -11.03 38.24 10.87
N ALA A 991 -9.75 38.01 11.15
CA ALA A 991 -8.75 39.08 11.28
C ALA A 991 -8.62 39.88 9.99
N GLN A 992 -8.54 39.22 8.83
CA GLN A 992 -8.53 39.88 7.53
C GLN A 992 -9.82 40.67 7.27
N HIS A 993 -10.98 40.11 7.63
CA HIS A 993 -12.27 40.80 7.53
C HIS A 993 -12.34 42.05 8.41
N TYR A 994 -11.64 42.07 9.53
CA TYR A 994 -11.55 43.21 10.46
C TYR A 994 -10.42 44.18 10.15
N GLY A 995 -9.49 43.83 9.26
CA GLY A 995 -8.29 44.64 8.98
C GLY A 995 -7.22 44.53 10.07
N LEU A 996 -7.21 43.45 10.86
CA LEU A 996 -6.22 43.19 11.90
C LEU A 996 -4.99 42.50 11.28
N ALA A 997 -3.80 43.06 11.51
CA ALA A 997 -2.54 42.50 11.02
C ALA A 997 -1.92 41.50 12.01
N GLY A 998 -1.06 40.60 11.52
CA GLY A 998 -0.25 39.70 12.37
C GLY A 998 -0.96 38.45 12.89
N VAL A 999 -2.11 38.07 12.31
CA VAL A 999 -2.88 36.86 12.67
C VAL A 999 -2.85 35.89 11.49
N GLU A 1000 -2.11 34.80 11.63
CA GLU A 1000 -1.96 33.75 10.60
C GLU A 1000 -2.50 32.39 11.08
N GLY A 1001 -3.09 31.62 10.16
CA GLY A 1001 -3.63 30.27 10.40
C GLY A 1001 -5.01 30.22 11.08
N ASP A 1002 -5.57 29.02 11.14
CA ASP A 1002 -6.98 28.79 11.52
C ASP A 1002 -7.25 28.77 13.03
N HIS A 1003 -6.20 28.87 13.86
CA HIS A 1003 -6.34 28.84 15.31
C HIS A 1003 -6.84 30.19 15.86
N TRP A 1004 -7.79 30.11 16.79
CA TRP A 1004 -8.39 31.25 17.48
C TRP A 1004 -7.44 31.85 18.51
N ARG A 1005 -7.34 33.19 18.53
CA ARG A 1005 -6.57 33.92 19.56
C ARG A 1005 -7.27 35.21 19.98
N ARG A 1006 -7.02 35.62 21.21
CA ARG A 1006 -7.41 36.93 21.75
C ARG A 1006 -6.47 37.99 21.18
N VAL A 1007 -7.03 39.05 20.61
CA VAL A 1007 -6.29 40.23 20.10
C VAL A 1007 -6.79 41.45 20.86
N ASP A 1008 -5.89 42.15 21.54
CA ASP A 1008 -6.15 43.40 22.26
C ASP A 1008 -5.97 44.64 21.35
N GLY A 1009 -6.44 45.81 21.79
CA GLY A 1009 -6.31 47.07 21.08
C GLY A 1009 -7.23 47.17 19.85
N VAL A 1010 -8.33 46.42 19.81
CA VAL A 1010 -9.19 46.34 18.61
C VAL A 1010 -10.16 47.52 18.49
N ARG A 1011 -10.30 48.36 19.52
CA ARG A 1011 -11.15 49.56 19.51
C ARG A 1011 -10.74 50.56 18.44
N GLN A 1012 -9.45 50.66 18.13
CA GLN A 1012 -8.95 51.50 17.02
C GLN A 1012 -9.48 51.06 15.64
N PHE A 1013 -9.95 49.82 15.52
CA PHE A 1013 -10.58 49.26 14.32
C PHE A 1013 -12.11 49.30 14.40
N SER A 1014 -12.68 50.07 15.34
CA SER A 1014 -14.11 50.11 15.67
C SER A 1014 -14.70 48.75 16.07
N ARG A 1015 -13.84 47.83 16.55
CA ARG A 1015 -14.26 46.51 17.05
C ARG A 1015 -14.37 46.52 18.58
N GLY A 1016 -14.75 45.37 19.13
CA GLY A 1016 -14.96 45.18 20.55
C GLY A 1016 -16.39 45.51 20.98
N GLY A 1017 -17.03 44.51 21.57
CA GLY A 1017 -18.42 44.57 22.05
C GLY A 1017 -19.48 44.31 20.98
N VAL A 1018 -20.72 44.19 21.44
CA VAL A 1018 -21.91 43.76 20.67
C VAL A 1018 -22.24 44.65 19.48
N LEU A 1019 -21.86 45.93 19.54
CA LEU A 1019 -22.03 46.89 18.44
C LEU A 1019 -20.97 46.76 17.34
N GLY A 1020 -19.84 46.11 17.64
CA GLY A 1020 -18.72 45.90 16.72
C GLY A 1020 -18.63 44.48 16.14
N PHE A 1021 -19.37 43.52 16.69
CA PHE A 1021 -19.42 42.14 16.18
C PHE A 1021 -20.06 42.08 14.79
N ALA A 1022 -19.36 41.47 13.82
CA ALA A 1022 -19.90 41.31 12.48
C ALA A 1022 -21.17 40.45 12.45
N ALA A 1023 -21.30 39.44 13.32
CA ALA A 1023 -22.51 38.63 13.40
C ALA A 1023 -23.76 39.48 13.70
N THR A 1024 -23.67 40.38 14.70
CA THR A 1024 -24.75 41.31 15.04
C THR A 1024 -25.05 42.26 13.87
N LEU A 1025 -24.03 42.93 13.35
CA LEU A 1025 -24.19 43.91 12.26
C LEU A 1025 -24.80 43.27 11.01
N ALA A 1026 -24.37 42.05 10.67
CA ALA A 1026 -24.88 41.29 9.55
C ALA A 1026 -26.32 40.84 9.77
N LYS A 1027 -26.64 40.27 10.93
CA LYS A 1027 -28.00 39.79 11.23
C LYS A 1027 -29.03 40.93 11.21
N GLN A 1028 -28.61 42.13 11.61
CA GLN A 1028 -29.45 43.34 11.61
C GLN A 1028 -29.32 44.17 10.33
N SER A 1029 -29.07 43.53 9.19
CA SER A 1029 -28.97 44.16 7.86
C SER A 1029 -29.69 43.32 6.80
N GLY A 1030 -30.06 43.91 5.66
CA GLY A 1030 -30.69 43.18 4.56
C GLY A 1030 -29.72 42.28 3.78
N ALA A 1031 -30.25 41.57 2.77
CA ALA A 1031 -29.48 40.64 1.92
C ALA A 1031 -28.32 41.33 1.19
N SER A 1032 -28.60 42.50 0.59
CA SER A 1032 -27.67 43.24 -0.27
C SER A 1032 -27.32 44.62 0.25
N ARG A 1033 -27.83 45.02 1.42
CA ARG A 1033 -27.75 46.41 1.94
C ARG A 1033 -27.72 46.53 3.45
N THR A 1034 -27.19 47.63 3.97
CA THR A 1034 -27.37 47.98 5.40
C THR A 1034 -28.83 48.33 5.71
N SER A 1035 -29.18 48.36 7.00
CA SER A 1035 -30.50 48.80 7.45
C SER A 1035 -30.40 49.57 8.77
N PRO A 1036 -30.34 50.92 8.72
CA PRO A 1036 -30.38 51.75 9.93
C PRO A 1036 -31.59 51.44 10.80
N ILE A 1037 -32.73 51.15 10.17
CA ILE A 1037 -34.00 50.84 10.84
C ILE A 1037 -33.89 49.55 11.65
N LEU A 1038 -33.40 48.44 11.05
CA LEU A 1038 -33.25 47.18 11.76
C LEU A 1038 -32.22 47.28 12.89
N ARG A 1039 -31.06 47.92 12.63
CA ARG A 1039 -30.01 48.12 13.65
C ARG A 1039 -30.51 48.96 14.83
N GLY A 1040 -31.21 50.06 14.55
CA GLY A 1040 -31.78 50.92 15.58
C GLY A 1040 -32.90 50.24 16.38
N ASN A 1041 -33.76 49.47 15.70
CA ASN A 1041 -34.83 48.72 16.35
C ASN A 1041 -34.27 47.64 17.26
N TRP A 1042 -33.27 46.88 16.77
CA TRP A 1042 -32.55 45.90 17.55
C TRP A 1042 -31.94 46.54 18.81
N LEU A 1043 -31.25 47.67 18.68
CA LEU A 1043 -30.67 48.35 19.86
C LEU A 1043 -31.75 48.77 20.88
N SER A 1044 -32.84 49.39 20.41
CA SER A 1044 -33.93 49.87 21.28
C SER A 1044 -34.66 48.73 22.00
N GLU A 1045 -35.09 47.68 21.29
CA GLU A 1045 -35.89 46.61 21.90
C GLU A 1045 -35.03 45.51 22.55
N VAL A 1046 -33.91 45.13 21.94
CA VAL A 1046 -33.09 44.00 22.38
C VAL A 1046 -32.14 44.42 23.50
N LEU A 1047 -31.40 45.52 23.32
CA LEU A 1047 -30.38 45.96 24.28
C LEU A 1047 -30.95 46.87 25.38
N LEU A 1048 -31.84 47.82 25.03
CA LEU A 1048 -32.42 48.76 26.00
C LEU A 1048 -33.74 48.26 26.61
N GLY A 1049 -34.37 47.23 26.03
CA GLY A 1049 -35.64 46.69 26.52
C GLY A 1049 -36.82 47.65 26.37
N GLU A 1050 -36.72 48.64 25.48
CA GLU A 1050 -37.83 49.53 25.17
C GLU A 1050 -38.91 48.78 24.38
N LYS A 1051 -40.16 49.23 24.50
CA LYS A 1051 -41.27 48.72 23.70
C LYS A 1051 -41.60 49.73 22.62
N LEU A 1052 -41.33 49.38 21.37
CA LEU A 1052 -41.72 50.21 20.23
C LEU A 1052 -43.14 49.82 19.78
N PRO A 1053 -43.95 50.76 19.28
CA PRO A 1053 -45.25 50.43 18.71
C PRO A 1053 -45.05 49.66 17.39
N LYS A 1054 -46.04 48.83 17.03
CA LYS A 1054 -45.99 48.10 15.76
C LYS A 1054 -45.96 49.09 14.57
N PRO A 1055 -45.23 48.79 13.48
CA PRO A 1055 -45.25 49.61 12.28
C PRO A 1055 -46.69 49.80 11.73
N PRO A 1056 -47.01 50.98 11.16
CA PRO A 1056 -48.30 51.19 10.49
C PRO A 1056 -48.57 50.18 9.37
N LYS A 1057 -49.85 49.87 9.10
CA LYS A 1057 -50.22 49.01 7.96
C LYS A 1057 -49.96 49.72 6.63
N GLY A 1058 -49.46 49.00 5.63
CA GLY A 1058 -49.30 49.50 4.25
C GLY A 1058 -48.05 50.37 4.00
N VAL A 1059 -47.03 50.27 4.85
CA VAL A 1059 -45.72 50.92 4.63
C VAL A 1059 -45.02 50.28 3.42
N PRO A 1060 -44.65 51.05 2.37
CA PRO A 1060 -43.94 50.51 1.22
C PRO A 1060 -42.56 49.96 1.62
N PRO A 1061 -42.14 48.80 1.08
CA PRO A 1061 -40.81 48.27 1.34
C PRO A 1061 -39.73 49.21 0.77
N LEU A 1062 -38.59 49.31 1.47
CA LEU A 1062 -37.41 50.01 0.94
C LEU A 1062 -36.81 49.22 -0.23
N PRO A 1063 -36.25 49.86 -1.26
CA PRO A 1063 -35.68 49.19 -2.43
C PRO A 1063 -34.61 48.15 -2.07
N ASP A 1064 -34.51 47.09 -2.88
CA ASP A 1064 -33.77 45.89 -2.50
C ASP A 1064 -32.24 45.99 -2.63
N ASP A 1065 -31.73 46.97 -3.36
CA ASP A 1065 -30.31 47.15 -3.72
C ASP A 1065 -29.89 48.63 -3.58
N GLU A 1066 -28.77 48.89 -2.91
CA GLU A 1066 -28.17 50.23 -2.70
C GLU A 1066 -27.84 50.92 -4.03
N SER A 1067 -27.46 50.16 -5.07
CA SER A 1067 -27.07 50.68 -6.38
C SER A 1067 -28.23 51.28 -7.17
N SER A 1068 -29.47 50.92 -6.83
CA SER A 1068 -30.67 51.31 -7.58
C SER A 1068 -31.09 52.78 -7.37
N LEU A 1069 -30.59 53.45 -6.32
CA LEU A 1069 -31.07 54.78 -5.92
C LEU A 1069 -30.01 55.90 -6.02
N LYS A 1070 -28.72 55.58 -6.16
CA LYS A 1070 -27.59 56.55 -6.02
C LYS A 1070 -27.65 57.38 -4.73
N LEU A 1071 -28.37 56.90 -3.72
CA LEU A 1071 -28.54 57.50 -2.40
C LEU A 1071 -27.95 56.56 -1.35
N THR A 1072 -27.38 57.14 -0.30
CA THR A 1072 -26.94 56.42 0.90
C THR A 1072 -28.14 55.82 1.64
N MET A 1073 -27.94 54.73 2.40
CA MET A 1073 -29.03 54.13 3.17
C MET A 1073 -29.57 55.07 4.25
N ARG A 1074 -28.75 56.03 4.70
CA ARG A 1074 -29.20 57.18 5.48
C ARG A 1074 -30.21 58.04 4.73
N GLU A 1075 -29.86 58.55 3.55
CA GLU A 1075 -30.76 59.41 2.74
C GLU A 1075 -32.05 58.69 2.35
N VAL A 1076 -31.98 57.38 2.09
CA VAL A 1076 -33.15 56.52 1.85
C VAL A 1076 -34.05 56.47 3.09
N THR A 1077 -33.47 56.29 4.27
CA THR A 1077 -34.19 56.26 5.54
C THR A 1077 -34.80 57.63 5.86
N GLU A 1078 -34.05 58.72 5.70
CA GLU A 1078 -34.55 60.10 5.89
C GLU A 1078 -35.69 60.44 4.92
N ARG A 1079 -35.60 59.98 3.67
CA ARG A 1079 -36.70 60.12 2.70
C ARG A 1079 -37.93 59.32 3.14
N HIS A 1080 -37.75 58.12 3.67
CA HIS A 1080 -38.82 57.27 4.19
C HIS A 1080 -39.53 57.90 5.39
N THR A 1081 -38.77 58.55 6.27
CA THR A 1081 -39.27 59.09 7.55
C THR A 1081 -39.80 60.53 7.46
N ARG A 1082 -39.87 61.09 6.24
CA ARG A 1082 -40.66 62.29 5.94
C ARG A 1082 -42.17 62.05 6.06
N ASP A 1083 -42.64 60.81 5.99
CA ASP A 1083 -44.04 60.48 6.28
C ASP A 1083 -44.30 60.64 7.79
N GLU A 1084 -45.28 61.48 8.14
CA GLU A 1084 -45.62 61.77 9.53
C GLU A 1084 -45.95 60.50 10.33
N ARG A 1085 -46.53 59.48 9.67
CA ARG A 1085 -46.89 58.18 10.28
C ARG A 1085 -45.66 57.37 10.71
N CYS A 1086 -44.52 57.58 10.05
CA CYS A 1086 -43.27 56.88 10.34
C CYS A 1086 -42.38 57.72 11.29
N SER A 1087 -42.35 59.04 11.11
CA SER A 1087 -41.42 59.95 11.81
C SER A 1087 -41.43 59.81 13.35
N GLY A 1088 -42.59 59.58 13.96
CA GLY A 1088 -42.74 59.54 15.43
C GLY A 1088 -41.93 58.43 16.10
N CYS A 1089 -41.93 57.23 15.53
CA CYS A 1089 -41.17 56.09 16.06
C CYS A 1089 -39.70 56.18 15.64
N HIS A 1090 -39.47 56.58 14.40
CA HIS A 1090 -38.13 56.66 13.81
C HIS A 1090 -37.21 57.66 14.51
N ARG A 1091 -37.75 58.72 15.13
CA ARG A 1091 -36.98 59.60 16.03
C ARG A 1091 -36.26 58.87 17.17
N ARG A 1092 -36.75 57.70 17.59
CA ARG A 1092 -36.17 56.86 18.65
C ARG A 1092 -35.34 55.69 18.12
N ILE A 1093 -35.35 55.45 16.80
CA ILE A 1093 -34.76 54.28 16.14
C ILE A 1093 -33.56 54.73 15.30
N ASP A 1094 -33.80 55.65 14.36
CA ASP A 1094 -32.84 56.02 13.33
C ASP A 1094 -31.53 56.56 13.87
N PRO A 1095 -31.49 57.39 14.94
CA PRO A 1095 -30.21 57.85 15.47
C PRO A 1095 -29.26 56.71 15.86
N TYR A 1096 -29.78 55.64 16.46
CA TYR A 1096 -28.95 54.46 16.79
C TYR A 1096 -28.46 53.73 15.54
N GLY A 1097 -29.31 53.61 14.52
CA GLY A 1097 -28.95 53.03 13.24
C GLY A 1097 -27.89 53.82 12.49
N PHE A 1098 -28.07 55.15 12.37
CA PHE A 1098 -27.15 56.04 11.66
C PHE A 1098 -25.76 56.06 12.29
N ALA A 1099 -25.66 55.95 13.61
CA ALA A 1099 -24.37 55.85 14.29
C ALA A 1099 -23.58 54.58 13.91
N LEU A 1100 -24.23 53.56 13.36
CA LEU A 1100 -23.61 52.28 12.93
C LEU A 1100 -23.36 52.20 11.42
N GLU A 1101 -23.70 53.24 10.63
CA GLU A 1101 -23.61 53.18 9.16
C GLU A 1101 -22.18 53.16 8.60
N THR A 1102 -21.17 53.36 9.45
CA THR A 1102 -19.76 53.09 9.12
C THR A 1102 -19.48 51.60 8.87
N PHE A 1103 -20.42 50.70 9.17
CA PHE A 1103 -20.33 49.26 8.84
C PHE A 1103 -21.25 48.87 7.69
N ASP A 1104 -20.74 48.08 6.73
CA ASP A 1104 -21.53 47.49 5.64
C ASP A 1104 -22.46 46.36 6.12
N ALA A 1105 -23.19 45.72 5.21
CA ALA A 1105 -24.21 44.72 5.53
C ALA A 1105 -23.67 43.39 6.07
N ILE A 1106 -22.36 43.17 6.04
CA ILE A 1106 -21.67 42.02 6.67
C ILE A 1106 -20.68 42.47 7.76
N GLY A 1107 -20.82 43.72 8.22
CA GLY A 1107 -20.06 44.28 9.32
C GLY A 1107 -18.63 44.71 8.97
N ARG A 1108 -18.25 44.89 7.70
CA ARG A 1108 -16.95 45.48 7.33
C ARG A 1108 -16.98 46.99 7.48
N LEU A 1109 -15.87 47.58 7.89
CA LEU A 1109 -15.75 49.03 8.00
C LEU A 1109 -15.70 49.67 6.60
N ARG A 1110 -16.46 50.75 6.40
CA ARG A 1110 -16.52 51.53 5.16
C ARG A 1110 -16.48 53.03 5.44
N THR A 1111 -15.86 53.79 4.54
CA THR A 1111 -15.80 55.26 4.59
C THR A 1111 -16.68 55.94 3.54
N THR A 1112 -17.07 55.19 2.51
CA THR A 1112 -17.95 55.63 1.43
C THR A 1112 -19.07 54.63 1.16
N GLU A 1113 -20.20 55.14 0.69
CA GLU A 1113 -21.36 54.37 0.22
C GLU A 1113 -21.85 55.02 -1.07
N VAL A 1114 -22.09 54.23 -2.13
CA VAL A 1114 -22.43 54.73 -3.49
C VAL A 1114 -21.55 55.90 -3.98
N GLY A 1115 -20.26 55.90 -3.63
CA GLY A 1115 -19.29 56.93 -4.01
C GLY A 1115 -19.36 58.23 -3.18
N GLN A 1116 -20.26 58.31 -2.20
CA GLN A 1116 -20.41 59.44 -1.28
C GLN A 1116 -19.74 59.12 0.07
N LYS A 1117 -19.26 60.14 0.79
CA LYS A 1117 -18.71 59.96 2.15
C LYS A 1117 -19.85 59.65 3.12
N ILE A 1118 -19.65 58.67 4.00
CA ILE A 1118 -20.65 58.30 5.01
C ILE A 1118 -20.70 59.38 6.10
N ASP A 1119 -21.92 59.81 6.42
CA ASP A 1119 -22.23 60.64 7.59
C ASP A 1119 -22.89 59.77 8.66
N SER A 1120 -22.16 59.51 9.75
CA SER A 1120 -22.65 58.79 10.93
C SER A 1120 -23.03 59.72 12.09
N SER A 1121 -23.14 61.03 11.85
CA SER A 1121 -23.52 62.02 12.86
C SER A 1121 -25.03 62.16 13.01
N THR A 1122 -25.55 62.24 14.22
CA THR A 1122 -27.00 62.30 14.48
C THR A 1122 -27.31 62.90 15.83
N GLN A 1123 -28.57 63.25 16.06
CA GLN A 1123 -29.05 63.80 17.33
C GLN A 1123 -30.17 62.94 17.90
N LEU A 1124 -30.07 62.62 19.19
CA LEU A 1124 -31.09 61.89 19.94
C LEU A 1124 -32.23 62.83 20.40
N PRO A 1125 -33.40 62.27 20.76
CA PRO A 1125 -34.52 63.07 21.26
C PRO A 1125 -34.23 63.91 22.51
N ASP A 1126 -33.22 63.52 23.30
CA ASP A 1126 -32.76 64.26 24.48
C ASP A 1126 -31.78 65.40 24.15
N GLY A 1127 -31.48 65.61 22.86
CA GLY A 1127 -30.57 66.64 22.37
C GLY A 1127 -29.11 66.20 22.27
N THR A 1128 -28.75 64.99 22.74
CA THR A 1128 -27.39 64.47 22.66
C THR A 1128 -26.96 64.23 21.21
N THR A 1129 -25.79 64.74 20.83
CA THR A 1129 -25.21 64.50 19.51
C THR A 1129 -24.32 63.26 19.54
N LEU A 1130 -24.55 62.33 18.61
CA LEU A 1130 -23.70 61.17 18.36
C LEU A 1130 -22.92 61.38 17.06
N ASN A 1131 -21.69 60.89 17.03
CA ASN A 1131 -20.83 60.79 15.86
C ASN A 1131 -20.21 59.39 15.78
N GLY A 1132 -20.89 58.47 15.09
CA GLY A 1132 -20.42 57.09 14.90
C GLY A 1132 -20.52 56.20 16.16
N VAL A 1133 -20.07 54.95 16.00
CA VAL A 1133 -20.24 53.86 16.99
C VAL A 1133 -19.60 54.15 18.35
N GLU A 1134 -18.46 54.85 18.38
CA GLU A 1134 -17.74 55.11 19.64
C GLU A 1134 -18.51 56.08 20.55
N SER A 1135 -19.02 57.18 20.00
CA SER A 1135 -19.90 58.09 20.76
C SER A 1135 -21.20 57.43 21.20
N LEU A 1136 -21.71 56.46 20.42
CA LEU A 1136 -22.89 55.67 20.78
C LEU A 1136 -22.58 54.76 21.98
N LYS A 1137 -21.43 54.07 21.99
CA LYS A 1137 -20.98 53.28 23.15
C LYS A 1137 -20.88 54.16 24.40
N GLU A 1138 -20.26 55.33 24.29
CA GLU A 1138 -20.13 56.30 25.39
C GLU A 1138 -21.50 56.75 25.92
N TYR A 1139 -22.43 57.12 25.04
CA TYR A 1139 -23.80 57.49 25.43
C TYR A 1139 -24.51 56.35 26.16
N LEU A 1140 -24.42 55.13 25.62
CA LEU A 1140 -25.05 53.96 26.23
C LEU A 1140 -24.51 53.69 27.64
N LEU A 1141 -23.20 53.82 27.83
CA LEU A 1141 -22.53 53.54 29.10
C LEU A 1141 -22.65 54.67 30.11
N GLN A 1142 -22.86 55.91 29.68
CA GLN A 1142 -22.99 57.05 30.59
C GLN A 1142 -24.45 57.38 30.91
N GLN A 1143 -25.33 57.39 29.91
CA GLN A 1143 -26.71 57.88 30.06
C GLN A 1143 -27.76 56.75 30.08
N ARG A 1144 -27.47 55.59 29.47
CA ARG A 1144 -28.43 54.48 29.34
C ARG A 1144 -28.04 53.21 30.09
N ARG A 1145 -26.97 53.24 30.90
CA ARG A 1145 -26.39 52.08 31.60
C ARG A 1145 -27.42 51.27 32.39
N GLN A 1146 -28.26 51.95 33.18
CA GLN A 1146 -29.27 51.29 34.00
C GLN A 1146 -30.29 50.51 33.17
N ALA A 1147 -30.67 51.01 31.99
CA ALA A 1147 -31.59 50.31 31.09
C ALA A 1147 -30.96 49.02 30.55
N ILE A 1148 -29.68 49.08 30.16
CA ILE A 1148 -28.91 47.92 29.70
C ILE A 1148 -28.80 46.86 30.79
N VAL A 1149 -28.38 47.27 31.99
CA VAL A 1149 -28.22 46.38 33.14
C VAL A 1149 -29.55 45.71 33.48
N ARG A 1150 -30.63 46.49 33.56
CA ARG A 1150 -31.97 45.96 33.87
C ARG A 1150 -32.47 45.00 32.79
N GLN A 1151 -32.22 45.29 31.51
CA GLN A 1151 -32.58 44.40 30.43
C GLN A 1151 -31.79 43.09 30.47
N LEU A 1152 -30.48 43.16 30.73
CA LEU A 1152 -29.64 41.98 30.90
C LEU A 1152 -30.16 41.10 32.06
N CYS A 1153 -30.43 41.70 33.23
CA CYS A 1153 -31.02 41.00 34.38
C CYS A 1153 -32.32 40.27 33.99
N ARG A 1154 -33.20 40.92 33.24
CA ARG A 1154 -34.46 40.33 32.77
C ARG A 1154 -34.24 39.13 31.85
N LYS A 1155 -33.27 39.22 30.93
CA LYS A 1155 -33.01 38.17 29.94
C LYS A 1155 -32.35 36.95 30.57
N VAL A 1156 -31.34 37.16 31.42
CA VAL A 1156 -30.66 36.09 32.14
C VAL A 1156 -31.62 35.40 33.12
N LEU A 1157 -32.42 36.15 33.88
CA LEU A 1157 -33.42 35.57 34.79
C LEU A 1157 -34.48 34.76 34.04
N GLY A 1158 -35.01 35.29 32.94
CA GLY A 1158 -36.00 34.58 32.13
C GLY A 1158 -35.47 33.27 31.55
N TYR A 1159 -34.23 33.28 31.05
CA TYR A 1159 -33.55 32.08 30.56
C TYR A 1159 -33.33 31.06 31.69
N ALA A 1160 -32.81 31.49 32.83
CA ALA A 1160 -32.54 30.62 34.00
C ALA A 1160 -33.80 29.93 34.52
N LEU A 1161 -34.94 30.62 34.50
CA LEU A 1161 -36.22 30.09 34.95
C LEU A 1161 -36.98 29.32 33.85
N GLY A 1162 -36.51 29.37 32.60
CA GLY A 1162 -37.19 28.76 31.45
C GLY A 1162 -38.58 29.36 31.14
N ARG A 1163 -38.82 30.62 31.54
CA ARG A 1163 -40.10 31.33 31.34
C ARG A 1163 -39.89 32.84 31.21
N ALA A 1164 -40.88 33.54 30.68
CA ALA A 1164 -40.88 35.01 30.73
C ALA A 1164 -40.90 35.52 32.19
N VAL A 1165 -40.21 36.64 32.43
CA VAL A 1165 -40.25 37.34 33.72
C VAL A 1165 -41.66 37.87 33.99
N GLN A 1166 -42.12 37.72 35.22
CA GLN A 1166 -43.45 38.10 35.70
C GLN A 1166 -43.36 39.34 36.60
N LEU A 1167 -44.52 39.92 36.94
CA LEU A 1167 -44.58 41.07 37.85
C LEU A 1167 -43.99 40.74 39.24
N SER A 1168 -44.16 39.51 39.72
CA SER A 1168 -43.59 39.02 40.98
C SER A 1168 -42.06 38.93 40.99
N ASP A 1169 -41.40 38.98 39.82
CA ASP A 1169 -39.95 38.96 39.72
C ASP A 1169 -39.34 40.38 39.85
N GLN A 1170 -40.17 41.43 39.86
CA GLN A 1170 -39.71 42.83 39.88
C GLN A 1170 -38.79 43.16 41.09
N PRO A 1171 -39.12 42.75 42.33
CA PRO A 1171 -38.23 43.00 43.48
C PRO A 1171 -36.84 42.36 43.32
N LEU A 1172 -36.78 41.15 42.74
CA LEU A 1172 -35.51 40.48 42.47
C LEU A 1172 -34.70 41.23 41.41
N LEU A 1173 -35.34 41.68 40.32
CA LEU A 1173 -34.67 42.46 39.26
C LEU A 1173 -34.08 43.77 39.79
N ASP A 1174 -34.76 44.42 40.74
CA ASP A 1174 -34.27 45.64 41.37
C ASP A 1174 -33.07 45.34 42.28
N THR A 1175 -33.12 44.25 43.05
CA THR A 1175 -31.99 43.78 43.87
C THR A 1175 -30.79 43.39 43.01
N MET A 1176 -30.99 42.62 41.93
CA MET A 1176 -29.94 42.23 40.99
C MET A 1176 -29.24 43.46 40.40
N SER A 1177 -30.00 44.49 40.04
CA SER A 1177 -29.42 45.72 39.46
C SER A 1177 -28.55 46.48 40.46
N VAL A 1178 -29.00 46.60 41.73
CA VAL A 1178 -28.24 47.24 42.82
C VAL A 1178 -26.99 46.43 43.18
N ASN A 1179 -27.12 45.10 43.29
CA ASN A 1179 -25.99 44.21 43.59
C ASN A 1179 -24.95 44.25 42.48
N LEU A 1180 -25.35 44.29 41.20
CA LEU A 1180 -24.39 44.45 40.10
C LEU A 1180 -23.59 45.74 40.24
N GLU A 1181 -24.27 46.87 40.47
CA GLU A 1181 -23.59 48.15 40.62
C GLU A 1181 -22.61 48.15 41.81
N GLY A 1182 -23.01 47.58 42.94
CA GLY A 1182 -22.16 47.45 44.13
C GLY A 1182 -20.97 46.50 43.96
N ASN A 1183 -21.04 45.56 43.01
CA ASN A 1183 -19.99 44.58 42.70
C ASN A 1183 -19.31 44.85 41.36
N GLU A 1184 -19.11 46.13 40.99
CA GLU A 1184 -18.39 46.53 39.77
C GLU A 1184 -18.93 45.89 38.47
N TYR A 1185 -20.23 45.60 38.44
CA TYR A 1185 -20.94 44.98 37.32
C TYR A 1185 -20.41 43.58 36.94
N ARG A 1186 -19.79 42.85 37.87
CA ARG A 1186 -19.26 41.51 37.65
C ARG A 1186 -20.36 40.51 37.30
N ILE A 1187 -20.12 39.70 36.26
CA ILE A 1187 -21.08 38.70 35.79
C ILE A 1187 -21.34 37.60 36.83
N SER A 1188 -20.37 37.25 37.67
CA SER A 1188 -20.58 36.29 38.76
C SER A 1188 -21.61 36.77 39.78
N SER A 1189 -21.69 38.08 40.05
CA SER A 1189 -22.72 38.66 40.93
C SER A 1189 -24.10 38.46 40.34
N LEU A 1190 -24.26 38.72 39.02
CA LEU A 1190 -25.52 38.51 38.30
C LEU A 1190 -26.02 37.08 38.45
N LEU A 1191 -25.14 36.12 38.16
CA LEU A 1191 -25.48 34.71 38.17
C LEU A 1191 -25.69 34.21 39.59
N THR A 1192 -24.95 34.74 40.56
CA THR A 1192 -25.12 34.43 41.98
C THR A 1192 -26.51 34.83 42.47
N ASP A 1193 -26.95 36.06 42.18
CA ASP A 1193 -28.28 36.54 42.58
C ASP A 1193 -29.40 35.67 41.99
N VAL A 1194 -29.23 35.18 40.75
CA VAL A 1194 -30.19 34.25 40.14
C VAL A 1194 -30.23 32.93 40.90
N VAL A 1195 -29.09 32.24 41.08
CA VAL A 1195 -29.09 30.89 41.67
C VAL A 1195 -29.44 30.87 43.16
N THR A 1196 -29.23 31.97 43.88
CA THR A 1196 -29.61 32.10 45.30
C THR A 1196 -31.03 32.60 45.50
N SER A 1197 -31.70 33.10 44.45
CA SER A 1197 -33.06 33.63 44.54
C SER A 1197 -34.11 32.59 44.91
N ALA A 1198 -35.18 33.06 45.55
CA ALA A 1198 -36.37 32.23 45.82
C ALA A 1198 -36.99 31.71 44.52
N GLN A 1199 -36.97 32.51 43.45
CA GLN A 1199 -37.52 32.16 42.13
C GLN A 1199 -36.80 30.95 41.53
N PHE A 1200 -35.48 30.85 41.70
CA PHE A 1200 -34.68 29.73 41.19
C PHE A 1200 -34.63 28.53 42.13
N ARG A 1201 -34.83 28.74 43.44
CA ARG A 1201 -34.74 27.67 44.45
C ARG A 1201 -36.07 27.06 44.83
N ASN A 1202 -37.18 27.70 44.46
CA ASN A 1202 -38.52 27.24 44.77
C ASN A 1202 -39.36 27.00 43.50
N ILE A 1203 -40.42 26.23 43.65
CA ILE A 1203 -41.50 26.03 42.68
C ILE A 1203 -42.82 26.39 43.35
N ARG A 1204 -43.77 26.96 42.58
CA ARG A 1204 -45.11 27.29 43.10
C ARG A 1204 -45.90 26.00 43.37
N GLY A 1205 -46.67 25.98 44.47
CA GLY A 1205 -47.58 24.88 44.79
C GLY A 1205 -48.68 24.63 43.73
N SER A 1206 -49.30 23.46 43.82
CA SER A 1206 -50.14 22.85 42.76
C SER A 1206 -51.63 23.21 42.78
N GLN A 1207 -52.10 24.18 43.58
CA GLN A 1207 -53.54 24.45 43.66
C GLN A 1207 -54.18 24.76 42.29
N ASN A 1208 -55.00 23.80 41.82
CA ASN A 1208 -56.00 24.02 40.80
C ASN A 1208 -56.98 25.10 41.30
N PRO A 1209 -57.30 26.14 40.50
CA PRO A 1209 -58.42 27.02 40.80
C PRO A 1209 -59.72 26.21 40.62
N SER A 1210 -60.10 25.42 41.61
CA SER A 1210 -61.41 24.81 41.65
C SER A 1210 -62.45 25.90 41.96
N SER A 1211 -63.33 26.15 40.98
CA SER A 1211 -64.72 26.54 41.16
C SER A 1211 -65.01 27.75 42.07
N GLY A 1212 -65.10 28.94 41.47
CA GLY A 1212 -65.60 30.14 42.16
C GLY A 1212 -65.77 31.36 41.26
N SER A 1213 -67.01 31.55 40.76
CA SER A 1213 -67.62 32.79 40.25
C SER A 1213 -66.91 33.61 39.15
N GLY A 1214 -67.44 33.48 37.93
CA GLY A 1214 -68.10 34.59 37.23
C GLY A 1214 -67.29 35.79 36.73
N ILE A 1215 -67.13 35.81 35.39
CA ILE A 1215 -67.28 36.97 34.49
C ILE A 1215 -66.28 38.13 34.61
N GLY A 1216 -65.65 38.44 33.47
CA GLY A 1216 -65.22 39.80 33.12
C GLY A 1216 -63.98 39.83 32.24
N GLY A 1217 -64.16 39.69 30.92
CA GLY A 1217 -63.08 39.94 29.97
C GLY A 1217 -62.81 41.43 29.79
N GLU A 1218 -61.54 41.76 29.56
CA GLU A 1218 -61.05 42.75 28.59
C GLU A 1218 -59.57 42.46 28.27
#